data_AF-F4LII5-F1
#
_entry.id   AF-F4LII5-F1
#
_cell.length_a   1.000
_cell.length_b   1.000
_cell.length_c   1.000
_cell.angle_alpha   90.00
_cell.angle_beta   90.00
_cell.angle_gamma   90.00
#
_symmetry.space_group_name_H-M   'P 1'
#
loop_
_entity.id
_entity.type
_entity.pdbx_description
1 polymer ?
#
loop_
_entity_poly.entity_id
_entity_poly.type
_entity_poly.pdbx_seq_one_letter_code
_entity_poly.pdbx_strand_id
1 'polypeptide(L)'
;MRIAHQLLQTVLAAICLFVFGGCFAVRPETYGTLNQRILVLLPDAGLDDLQFTIAETRLSLAGNTLTYASLSGGSAVTVHNRTIYNCRKLNTLDPSQYDALLLINGAQRSTFASDPDFIRICTHLIHRDKPIAASGYATAALAPFLNGMKASAFPSEKPTLERSGAVYTRALVTADRNFLTGFGGSDENDTLFIHSFIRMLAGKKEPVVQSAPDIPFTVYDNGGRFVLTHGGKTRSGVITVPNANHGAAQKSLVFGLHWTAAVGEQFRIRGFDELAPELDFIMVYPDGYNGDWEIMPDRESRLDEKGLFKTLIREFCAHYPIAADRIYATGFSLGSFAVYKLAGEFPNTFAAVAPVSGLMYPTRERPISDSGNLKNSNTSLLHIHCLDDRNVPFTGDPVYGIPVAAEKSVSYWRRAVRAEPNAAPYPAPAGATAKIWSNPETGADIVLATYETGGHAWQPETTAYVADFFYNHPPRENRVQLATADLPAIAESGQPLGLSVRLENAASVQRIVYKANGAVIGTAQNAPFAITWIPPENGRYALSARAELTSGTSIASTLNPEIYVAYKNIAAQAEPAASASSTETAFLSADKAFDSDPRTRWASAYADDQYLTVDLGKTVPISGVTVLWEAAYATAYEIRISNDGRNWHTVYETAQGAGGDETVAFSPVTGRFVRLDCTERATKWGFSVWELLVHGESR
;
A
#
# COMPACT_ATOMS: atom_id res chain seq x y z
N MET A 1 40.70 -31.68 19.03
CA MET A 1 39.28 -31.28 18.95
C MET A 1 38.99 -30.06 18.06
N ARG A 2 39.84 -29.03 17.97
CA ARG A 2 39.57 -27.87 17.07
C ARG A 2 39.79 -28.10 15.57
N ILE A 3 40.64 -29.06 15.19
CA ILE A 3 40.92 -29.37 13.77
C ILE A 3 39.80 -30.25 13.14
N ALA A 4 39.14 -31.10 13.94
CA ALA A 4 38.03 -31.93 13.47
C ALA A 4 36.74 -31.12 13.20
N HIS A 5 36.54 -30.00 13.89
CA HIS A 5 35.37 -29.13 13.68
C HIS A 5 35.50 -28.26 12.42
N GLN A 6 36.72 -27.82 12.09
CA GLN A 6 37.01 -27.12 10.84
C GLN A 6 36.95 -28.05 9.63
N LEU A 7 37.45 -29.29 9.74
CA LEU A 7 37.31 -30.28 8.66
C LEU A 7 35.85 -30.68 8.40
N LEU A 8 35.01 -30.78 9.44
CA LEU A 8 33.59 -31.10 9.26
C LEU A 8 32.81 -29.95 8.60
N GLN A 9 33.10 -28.69 8.95
CA GLN A 9 32.48 -27.53 8.29
C GLN A 9 32.96 -27.34 6.84
N THR A 10 34.22 -27.66 6.55
CA THR A 10 34.75 -27.56 5.18
C THR A 10 34.24 -28.70 4.30
N VAL A 11 34.04 -29.89 4.86
CA VAL A 11 33.47 -31.05 4.15
C VAL A 11 31.95 -30.90 3.97
N LEU A 12 31.21 -30.30 4.92
CA LEU A 12 29.79 -29.96 4.73
C LEU A 12 29.59 -28.84 3.71
N ALA A 13 30.47 -27.82 3.70
CA ALA A 13 30.45 -26.78 2.66
C ALA A 13 30.79 -27.35 1.27
N ALA A 14 31.75 -28.28 1.18
CA ALA A 14 32.10 -28.95 -0.07
C ALA A 14 31.02 -29.93 -0.57
N ILE A 15 30.31 -30.63 0.33
CA ILE A 15 29.21 -31.54 -0.06
C ILE A 15 27.96 -30.76 -0.49
N CYS A 16 27.69 -29.57 0.06
CA CYS A 16 26.67 -28.66 -0.48
C CYS A 16 27.04 -28.11 -1.88
N LEU A 17 28.33 -27.98 -2.19
CA LEU A 17 28.83 -27.54 -3.50
C LEU A 17 28.84 -28.65 -4.57
N PHE A 18 28.91 -29.93 -4.17
CA PHE A 18 29.03 -31.06 -5.12
C PHE A 18 27.73 -31.80 -5.44
N VAL A 19 26.61 -31.55 -4.74
CA VAL A 19 25.29 -32.14 -5.07
C VAL A 19 24.40 -31.19 -5.89
N PHE A 20 24.76 -29.91 -6.02
CA PHE A 20 24.06 -28.92 -6.86
C PHE A 20 24.88 -28.40 -8.05
N GLY A 21 25.90 -29.16 -8.47
CA GLY A 21 26.76 -28.88 -9.63
C GLY A 21 26.05 -29.12 -10.96
N GLY A 22 25.04 -28.30 -11.26
CA GLY A 22 24.28 -28.36 -12.51
C GLY A 22 23.47 -27.10 -12.78
N CYS A 23 23.84 -25.95 -12.22
CA CYS A 23 23.30 -24.66 -12.63
C CYS A 23 24.39 -23.91 -13.40
N PHE A 24 24.06 -23.58 -14.65
CA PHE A 24 24.86 -22.72 -15.51
C PHE A 24 25.23 -21.43 -14.75
N ALA A 25 26.48 -21.33 -14.32
CA ALA A 25 27.10 -20.04 -14.05
C ALA A 25 27.31 -19.37 -15.41
N VAL A 26 26.22 -18.81 -15.97
CA VAL A 26 26.31 -17.82 -17.04
C VAL A 26 27.10 -16.67 -16.42
N ARG A 27 28.37 -16.53 -16.79
CA ARG A 27 29.08 -15.27 -16.55
C ARG A 27 28.23 -14.21 -17.24
N PRO A 28 27.67 -13.22 -16.54
CA PRO A 28 27.03 -12.11 -17.21
C PRO A 28 28.08 -11.51 -18.14
N GLU A 29 27.73 -11.20 -19.39
CA GLU A 29 28.44 -10.12 -20.05
C GLU A 29 28.22 -8.89 -19.18
N THR A 30 29.12 -8.66 -18.21
CA THR A 30 29.16 -7.41 -17.48
C THR A 30 29.48 -6.37 -18.53
N TYR A 31 28.51 -5.50 -18.82
CA TYR A 31 28.85 -4.21 -19.38
C TYR A 31 29.88 -3.64 -18.40
N GLY A 32 31.14 -3.54 -18.82
CA GLY A 32 32.12 -2.80 -18.04
C GLY A 32 31.53 -1.42 -17.68
N THR A 33 31.94 -0.84 -16.56
CA THR A 33 31.41 0.46 -16.12
C THR A 33 31.66 1.52 -17.20
N LEU A 34 30.59 2.00 -17.83
CA LEU A 34 30.66 2.94 -18.96
C LEU A 34 30.84 4.40 -18.51
N ASN A 35 30.37 4.73 -17.31
CA ASN A 35 30.47 6.05 -16.69
C ASN A 35 29.98 7.22 -17.57
N GLN A 36 28.97 6.99 -18.43
CA GLN A 36 28.40 8.05 -19.27
C GLN A 36 27.36 8.86 -18.50
N ARG A 37 27.21 10.14 -18.84
CA ARG A 37 26.14 11.01 -18.32
C ARG A 37 25.00 11.05 -19.34
N ILE A 38 23.86 10.44 -19.02
CA ILE A 38 22.74 10.29 -19.95
C ILE A 38 21.60 11.20 -19.53
N LEU A 39 21.16 12.06 -20.46
CA LEU A 39 19.93 12.81 -20.32
C LEU A 39 18.75 11.92 -20.74
N VAL A 40 17.83 11.66 -19.82
CA VAL A 40 16.62 10.87 -20.07
C VAL A 40 15.43 11.81 -20.07
N LEU A 41 14.79 11.96 -21.22
CA LEU A 41 13.61 12.80 -21.39
C LEU A 41 12.34 12.00 -21.18
N LEU A 42 11.50 12.53 -20.30
CA LEU A 42 10.24 11.96 -19.88
C LEU A 42 9.11 12.91 -20.31
N PRO A 43 8.01 12.41 -20.90
CA PRO A 43 6.78 13.18 -20.98
C PRO A 43 6.23 13.45 -19.58
N ASP A 44 5.54 14.57 -19.40
CA ASP A 44 5.01 14.99 -18.10
C ASP A 44 3.93 14.00 -17.60
N ALA A 45 3.18 13.38 -18.52
CA ALA A 45 2.17 12.36 -18.22
C ALA A 45 2.13 11.24 -19.27
N GLY A 46 1.62 10.06 -18.86
CA GLY A 46 1.50 8.90 -19.73
C GLY A 46 2.84 8.31 -20.15
N LEU A 47 3.85 8.46 -19.30
CA LEU A 47 5.18 7.85 -19.45
C LEU A 47 5.05 6.31 -19.40
N ASP A 48 5.70 5.62 -20.33
CA ASP A 48 5.71 4.16 -20.39
C ASP A 48 6.50 3.56 -19.21
N ASP A 49 5.80 2.94 -18.24
CA ASP A 49 6.41 2.35 -17.03
C ASP A 49 7.46 1.29 -17.34
N LEU A 50 7.14 0.43 -18.30
CA LEU A 50 7.93 -0.74 -18.63
C LEU A 50 9.23 -0.31 -19.28
N GLN A 51 9.14 0.53 -20.32
CA GLN A 51 10.32 1.06 -20.97
C GLN A 51 11.18 1.88 -20.00
N PHE A 52 10.57 2.74 -19.19
CA PHE A 52 11.30 3.52 -18.19
C PHE A 52 12.05 2.60 -17.22
N THR A 53 11.38 1.59 -16.67
CA THR A 53 11.98 0.66 -15.70
C THR A 53 13.13 -0.13 -16.32
N ILE A 54 12.98 -0.63 -17.55
CA ILE A 54 14.05 -1.33 -18.28
C ILE A 54 15.23 -0.39 -18.52
N ALA A 55 14.97 0.85 -18.95
CA ALA A 55 15.99 1.86 -19.23
C ALA A 55 16.77 2.24 -17.96
N GLU A 56 16.08 2.67 -16.91
CA GLU A 56 16.64 3.03 -15.60
C GLU A 56 17.55 1.91 -15.09
N THR A 57 17.00 0.70 -15.03
CA THR A 57 17.69 -0.49 -14.53
C THR A 57 18.98 -0.78 -15.30
N ARG A 58 18.88 -0.99 -16.62
CA ARG A 58 20.01 -1.49 -17.42
C ARG A 58 21.09 -0.43 -17.58
N LEU A 59 20.71 0.84 -17.71
CA LEU A 59 21.67 1.93 -17.82
C LEU A 59 22.42 2.15 -16.51
N SER A 60 21.73 2.09 -15.36
CA SER A 60 22.38 2.18 -14.04
C SER A 60 23.32 1.00 -13.78
N LEU A 61 22.92 -0.24 -14.13
CA LEU A 61 23.80 -1.42 -14.00
C LEU A 61 25.04 -1.36 -14.89
N ALA A 62 24.97 -0.66 -16.02
CA ALA A 62 26.14 -0.38 -16.86
C ALA A 62 27.02 0.76 -16.32
N GLY A 63 26.74 1.28 -15.11
CA GLY A 63 27.54 2.31 -14.44
C GLY A 63 27.32 3.72 -14.96
N ASN A 64 26.19 4.02 -15.61
CA ASN A 64 25.89 5.36 -16.13
C ASN A 64 25.23 6.25 -15.06
N THR A 65 25.41 7.56 -15.20
CA THR A 65 24.68 8.57 -14.42
C THR A 65 23.49 9.06 -15.23
N LEU A 66 22.28 8.98 -14.67
CA LEU A 66 21.05 9.41 -15.33
C LEU A 66 20.59 10.77 -14.79
N THR A 67 20.19 11.68 -15.68
CA THR A 67 19.45 12.89 -15.31
C THR A 67 18.09 12.87 -15.98
N TYR A 68 17.03 12.97 -15.18
CA TYR A 68 15.66 13.03 -15.66
C TYR A 68 15.25 14.46 -15.98
N ALA A 69 14.60 14.66 -17.12
CA ALA A 69 14.05 15.95 -17.50
C ALA A 69 12.71 15.81 -18.24
N SER A 70 11.86 16.82 -18.10
CA SER A 70 10.57 16.91 -18.77
C SER A 70 10.29 18.34 -19.24
N LEU A 71 9.19 18.55 -19.97
CA LEU A 71 8.81 19.88 -20.47
C LEU A 71 8.44 20.81 -19.29
N SER A 72 7.71 20.29 -18.30
CA SER A 72 7.35 21.06 -17.11
C SER A 72 8.46 21.14 -16.06
N GLY A 73 9.31 20.11 -15.95
CA GLY A 73 10.13 19.85 -14.77
C GLY A 73 9.28 19.41 -13.57
N GLY A 74 9.92 19.25 -12.41
CA GLY A 74 9.29 18.77 -11.18
C GLY A 74 9.19 17.24 -11.15
N SER A 75 8.12 16.69 -11.72
CA SER A 75 7.89 15.25 -11.79
C SER A 75 7.24 14.82 -13.10
N ALA A 76 7.40 13.55 -13.44
CA ALA A 76 6.69 12.87 -14.51
C ALA A 76 5.83 11.74 -13.94
N VAL A 77 4.67 11.47 -14.56
CA VAL A 77 3.76 10.41 -14.11
C VAL A 77 3.61 9.34 -15.20
N THR A 78 3.79 8.09 -14.80
CA THR A 78 3.68 6.94 -15.69
C THR A 78 2.23 6.53 -15.98
N VAL A 79 2.01 5.63 -16.94
CA VAL A 79 0.67 5.12 -17.28
C VAL A 79 0.01 4.34 -16.14
N HIS A 80 0.81 3.73 -15.25
CA HIS A 80 0.34 3.08 -14.02
C HIS A 80 0.50 3.99 -12.78
N ASN A 81 0.53 5.32 -12.99
CA ASN A 81 0.50 6.33 -11.94
C ASN A 81 1.68 6.25 -10.94
N ARG A 82 2.85 5.77 -11.38
CA ARG A 82 4.12 5.94 -10.65
C ARG A 82 4.63 7.36 -10.90
N THR A 83 5.05 8.04 -9.84
CA THR A 83 5.65 9.38 -9.95
C THR A 83 7.17 9.29 -9.97
N ILE A 84 7.78 9.89 -10.99
CA ILE A 84 9.23 10.07 -11.11
C ILE A 84 9.56 11.50 -10.70
N TYR A 85 10.17 11.68 -9.54
CA TYR A 85 10.50 12.98 -8.98
C TYR A 85 11.81 13.55 -9.54
N ASN A 86 12.07 14.84 -9.25
CA ASN A 86 13.30 15.56 -9.57
C ASN A 86 13.60 15.68 -11.08
N CYS A 87 12.56 15.78 -11.90
CA CYS A 87 12.70 16.08 -13.31
C CYS A 87 13.15 17.53 -13.51
N ARG A 88 14.24 17.75 -14.24
CA ARG A 88 14.69 19.10 -14.62
C ARG A 88 13.85 19.64 -15.77
N LYS A 89 13.65 20.96 -15.80
CA LYS A 89 13.02 21.63 -16.94
C LYS A 89 14.02 21.78 -18.08
N LEU A 90 13.61 21.57 -19.33
CA LEU A 90 14.55 21.58 -20.48
C LEU A 90 15.37 22.87 -20.61
N ASN A 91 14.76 24.02 -20.33
CA ASN A 91 15.39 25.34 -20.44
C ASN A 91 16.53 25.57 -19.43
N THR A 92 16.64 24.76 -18.37
CA THR A 92 17.72 24.86 -17.38
C THR A 92 18.90 23.95 -17.69
N LEU A 93 18.81 23.13 -18.73
CA LEU A 93 19.83 22.14 -19.06
C LEU A 93 20.95 22.72 -19.95
N ASP A 94 22.19 22.49 -19.53
CA ASP A 94 23.39 22.63 -20.35
C ASP A 94 23.64 21.29 -21.08
N PRO A 95 23.46 21.22 -22.42
CA PRO A 95 23.62 19.98 -23.18
C PRO A 95 25.05 19.44 -23.17
N SER A 96 26.05 20.27 -22.87
CA SER A 96 27.47 19.85 -22.84
C SER A 96 27.81 18.92 -21.68
N GLN A 97 26.91 18.83 -20.69
CA GLN A 97 27.03 17.96 -19.53
C GLN A 97 26.63 16.51 -19.82
N TYR A 98 26.13 16.23 -21.02
CA TYR A 98 25.58 14.92 -21.35
C TYR A 98 26.33 14.27 -22.52
N ASP A 99 26.54 12.98 -22.39
CA ASP A 99 27.20 12.13 -23.38
C ASP A 99 26.21 11.45 -24.31
N ALA A 100 24.93 11.39 -23.93
CA ALA A 100 23.86 10.87 -24.77
C ALA A 100 22.48 11.35 -24.33
N LEU A 101 21.51 11.15 -25.20
CA LEU A 101 20.10 11.46 -25.00
C LEU A 101 19.24 10.21 -25.22
N LEU A 102 18.33 9.94 -24.31
CA LEU A 102 17.30 8.90 -24.44
C LEU A 102 15.92 9.54 -24.23
N LEU A 103 15.00 9.34 -25.17
CA LEU A 103 13.59 9.71 -25.02
C LEU A 103 12.79 8.46 -24.67
N ILE A 104 12.07 8.51 -23.56
CA ILE A 104 11.11 7.46 -23.18
C ILE A 104 9.77 7.74 -23.85
N ASN A 105 9.10 6.66 -24.25
CA ASN A 105 7.79 6.65 -24.87
C ASN A 105 6.72 7.23 -23.92
N GLY A 106 5.72 7.90 -24.51
CA GLY A 106 4.56 8.43 -23.80
C GLY A 106 3.91 9.61 -24.53
N ALA A 107 3.21 10.47 -23.80
CA ALA A 107 2.48 11.60 -24.38
C ALA A 107 3.43 12.70 -24.93
N GLN A 108 2.85 13.80 -25.43
CA GLN A 108 3.57 15.04 -25.79
C GLN A 108 4.67 14.94 -26.87
N ARG A 109 4.76 13.84 -27.63
CA ARG A 109 5.74 13.66 -28.73
C ARG A 109 5.78 14.80 -29.75
N SER A 110 4.61 15.32 -30.13
CA SER A 110 4.51 16.46 -31.06
C SER A 110 4.97 17.76 -30.42
N THR A 111 4.72 17.93 -29.12
CA THR A 111 5.16 19.10 -28.35
C THR A 111 6.68 19.14 -28.28
N PHE A 112 7.33 18.02 -27.96
CA PHE A 112 8.79 17.90 -28.00
C PHE A 112 9.36 18.24 -29.38
N ALA A 113 8.79 17.71 -30.47
CA ALA A 113 9.29 17.94 -31.83
C ALA A 113 9.39 19.44 -32.21
N SER A 114 8.52 20.28 -31.63
CA SER A 114 8.47 21.72 -31.88
C SER A 114 9.09 22.58 -30.76
N ASP A 115 9.51 21.98 -29.65
CA ASP A 115 10.02 22.70 -28.49
C ASP A 115 11.44 23.26 -28.77
N PRO A 116 11.67 24.57 -28.57
CA PRO A 116 12.95 25.20 -28.92
C PRO A 116 14.12 24.69 -28.06
N ASP A 117 13.88 24.32 -26.80
CA ASP A 117 14.92 23.80 -25.92
C ASP A 117 15.27 22.35 -26.26
N PHE A 118 14.28 21.54 -26.60
CA PHE A 118 14.50 20.21 -27.15
C PHE A 118 15.34 20.26 -28.44
N ILE A 119 14.99 21.16 -29.37
CA ILE A 119 15.73 21.35 -30.62
C ILE A 119 17.17 21.79 -30.34
N ARG A 120 17.37 22.73 -29.41
CA ARG A 120 18.70 23.19 -28.96
C ARG A 120 19.55 22.04 -28.41
N ILE A 121 18.98 21.19 -27.55
CA ILE A 121 19.67 20.03 -26.98
C ILE A 121 20.04 19.03 -28.08
N CYS A 122 19.10 18.63 -28.93
CA CYS A 122 19.35 17.67 -30.01
C CYS A 122 20.43 18.17 -30.97
N THR A 123 20.32 19.43 -31.42
CA THR A 123 21.30 20.04 -32.33
C THR A 123 22.71 20.03 -31.74
N HIS A 124 22.85 20.36 -30.45
CA HIS A 124 24.14 20.33 -29.76
C HIS A 124 24.78 18.94 -29.75
N LEU A 125 23.99 17.90 -29.47
CA LEU A 125 24.46 16.52 -29.40
C LEU A 125 24.80 15.97 -30.79
N ILE A 126 23.99 16.30 -31.81
CA ILE A 126 24.27 15.95 -33.22
C ILE A 126 25.61 16.54 -33.68
N HIS A 127 25.87 17.82 -33.41
CA HIS A 127 27.13 18.47 -33.78
C HIS A 127 28.37 17.85 -33.10
N ARG A 128 28.19 17.11 -32.00
CA ARG A 128 29.27 16.43 -31.26
C ARG A 128 29.31 14.92 -31.51
N ASP A 129 28.55 14.42 -32.49
CA ASP A 129 28.41 12.98 -32.80
C ASP A 129 28.01 12.15 -31.56
N LYS A 130 27.21 12.73 -30.65
CA LYS A 130 26.75 12.07 -29.43
C LYS A 130 25.49 11.23 -29.70
N PRO A 131 25.33 10.04 -29.10
CA PRO A 131 24.17 9.17 -29.30
C PRO A 131 22.83 9.81 -28.89
N ILE A 132 21.81 9.64 -29.73
CA ILE A 132 20.42 10.02 -29.47
C ILE A 132 19.52 8.82 -29.74
N ALA A 133 18.68 8.45 -28.77
CA ALA A 133 17.84 7.26 -28.85
C ALA A 133 16.37 7.54 -28.53
N ALA A 134 15.45 6.92 -29.28
CA ALA A 134 14.01 6.93 -29.00
C ALA A 134 13.32 5.68 -29.59
N SER A 135 12.31 5.13 -28.93
CA SER A 135 11.49 4.03 -29.48
C SER A 135 10.00 4.36 -29.49
N GLY A 136 9.22 3.58 -30.25
CA GLY A 136 7.77 3.67 -30.26
C GLY A 136 7.28 5.03 -30.76
N TYR A 137 6.39 5.68 -29.99
CA TYR A 137 5.87 6.99 -30.35
C TYR A 137 6.89 8.11 -30.13
N ALA A 138 7.84 7.94 -29.21
CA ALA A 138 8.87 8.97 -28.95
C ALA A 138 9.76 9.24 -30.16
N THR A 139 9.93 8.28 -31.07
CA THR A 139 10.69 8.47 -32.31
C THR A 139 10.14 9.60 -33.18
N ALA A 140 8.84 9.87 -33.12
CA ALA A 140 8.22 10.97 -33.85
C ALA A 140 8.75 12.35 -33.41
N ALA A 141 9.20 12.49 -32.16
CA ALA A 141 9.82 13.72 -31.67
C ALA A 141 11.16 14.02 -32.38
N LEU A 142 11.85 12.98 -32.88
CA LEU A 142 13.11 13.11 -33.59
C LEU A 142 12.94 13.37 -35.09
N ALA A 143 11.72 13.33 -35.62
CA ALA A 143 11.45 13.48 -37.06
C ALA A 143 12.18 14.67 -37.72
N PRO A 144 12.27 15.88 -37.11
CA PRO A 144 13.01 17.01 -37.71
C PRO A 144 14.48 16.74 -38.01
N PHE A 145 15.10 15.74 -37.39
CA PHE A 145 16.53 15.43 -37.50
C PHE A 145 16.84 14.20 -38.36
N LEU A 146 15.83 13.50 -38.88
CA LEU A 146 15.98 12.18 -39.51
C LEU A 146 15.99 12.20 -41.05
N ASN A 147 16.07 13.36 -41.69
CA ASN A 147 16.07 13.46 -43.15
C ASN A 147 17.21 12.63 -43.77
N GLY A 148 16.86 11.67 -44.64
CA GLY A 148 17.78 10.75 -45.29
C GLY A 148 18.34 9.65 -44.39
N MET A 149 17.86 9.51 -43.14
CA MET A 149 18.27 8.46 -42.20
C MET A 149 17.25 7.33 -42.14
N LYS A 150 17.71 6.12 -41.82
CA LYS A 150 16.85 4.98 -41.50
C LYS A 150 16.31 5.11 -40.07
N ALA A 151 15.01 4.87 -39.90
CA ALA A 151 14.37 4.90 -38.59
C ALA A 151 13.29 3.83 -38.44
N SER A 152 13.14 3.31 -37.22
CA SER A 152 12.04 2.43 -36.83
C SER A 152 11.21 3.05 -35.71
N ALA A 153 9.92 2.76 -35.72
CA ALA A 153 8.92 3.24 -34.78
C ALA A 153 7.66 2.37 -34.92
N PHE A 154 6.62 2.66 -34.13
CA PHE A 154 5.30 2.07 -34.37
C PHE A 154 4.81 2.34 -35.80
N PRO A 155 4.10 1.39 -36.44
CA PRO A 155 3.63 1.57 -37.83
C PRO A 155 2.77 2.81 -38.04
N SER A 156 2.05 3.26 -37.01
CA SER A 156 1.25 4.48 -37.02
C SER A 156 2.08 5.76 -37.22
N GLU A 157 3.37 5.74 -36.90
CA GLU A 157 4.28 6.89 -37.05
C GLU A 157 5.02 6.91 -38.40
N LYS A 158 4.84 5.89 -39.25
CA LYS A 158 5.40 5.84 -40.60
C LYS A 158 5.14 7.13 -41.41
N PRO A 159 3.91 7.69 -41.46
CA PRO A 159 3.66 8.91 -42.22
C PRO A 159 4.40 10.14 -41.68
N THR A 160 4.67 10.20 -40.38
CA THR A 160 5.44 11.29 -39.77
C THR A 160 6.91 11.21 -40.18
N LEU A 161 7.49 10.01 -40.14
CA LEU A 161 8.89 9.77 -40.50
C LEU A 161 9.15 9.97 -42.00
N GLU A 162 8.29 9.44 -42.87
CA GLU A 162 8.46 9.62 -44.32
C GLU A 162 8.30 11.08 -44.75
N ARG A 163 7.40 11.84 -44.10
CA ARG A 163 7.25 13.29 -44.36
C ARG A 163 8.48 14.11 -43.96
N SER A 164 9.27 13.65 -42.98
CA SER A 164 10.53 14.31 -42.64
C SER A 164 11.72 13.88 -43.52
N GLY A 165 11.48 12.96 -44.47
CA GLY A 165 12.51 12.41 -45.37
C GLY A 165 13.25 11.20 -44.82
N ALA A 166 12.81 10.61 -43.70
CA ALA A 166 13.40 9.40 -43.15
C ALA A 166 12.94 8.13 -43.90
N VAL A 167 13.78 7.09 -43.91
CA VAL A 167 13.48 5.78 -44.48
C VAL A 167 12.97 4.85 -43.37
N TYR A 168 11.68 4.51 -43.39
CA TYR A 168 11.08 3.63 -42.39
C TYR A 168 11.49 2.16 -42.56
N THR A 169 12.09 1.54 -41.54
CA THR A 169 12.69 0.18 -41.62
C THR A 169 11.87 -0.92 -40.96
N ARG A 170 10.88 -0.59 -40.11
CA ARG A 170 10.09 -1.52 -39.26
C ARG A 170 10.91 -2.54 -38.46
N ALA A 171 12.22 -2.35 -38.33
CA ALA A 171 13.08 -3.28 -37.59
C ALA A 171 12.87 -3.09 -36.08
N LEU A 172 13.12 -4.13 -35.26
CA LEU A 172 13.00 -4.01 -33.80
C LEU A 172 13.88 -2.87 -33.25
N VAL A 173 15.08 -2.74 -33.82
CA VAL A 173 16.01 -1.65 -33.58
C VAL A 173 16.63 -1.23 -34.91
N THR A 174 16.90 0.05 -35.10
CA THR A 174 17.58 0.63 -36.27
C THR A 174 18.59 1.65 -35.80
N ALA A 175 19.85 1.42 -36.12
CA ALA A 175 20.93 2.38 -35.91
C ALA A 175 21.29 3.02 -37.26
N ASP A 176 21.35 4.35 -37.30
CA ASP A 176 21.86 5.11 -38.45
C ASP A 176 22.60 6.35 -37.92
N ARG A 177 23.88 6.49 -38.27
CA ARG A 177 24.80 7.50 -37.70
C ARG A 177 24.81 7.46 -36.16
N ASN A 178 24.54 8.59 -35.51
CA ASN A 178 24.46 8.73 -34.06
C ASN A 178 23.02 8.56 -33.53
N PHE A 179 22.07 8.07 -34.34
CA PHE A 179 20.70 7.79 -33.92
C PHE A 179 20.44 6.29 -33.72
N LEU A 180 19.72 5.97 -32.65
CA LEU A 180 19.16 4.65 -32.41
C LEU A 180 17.65 4.74 -32.26
N THR A 181 16.92 4.04 -33.11
CA THR A 181 15.45 4.04 -33.08
C THR A 181 14.91 2.63 -32.88
N GLY A 182 13.82 2.49 -32.13
CA GLY A 182 13.25 1.19 -31.78
C GLY A 182 11.76 1.08 -32.10
N PHE A 183 11.31 -0.15 -32.36
CA PHE A 183 9.88 -0.41 -32.57
C PHE A 183 9.06 -0.15 -31.30
N GLY A 184 9.56 -0.57 -30.13
CA GLY A 184 8.94 -0.37 -28.81
C GLY A 184 7.73 -1.27 -28.52
N GLY A 185 7.08 -1.05 -27.38
CA GLY A 185 5.74 -1.59 -27.07
C GLY A 185 5.70 -3.02 -26.53
N SER A 186 6.84 -3.60 -26.19
CA SER A 186 6.91 -4.87 -25.45
C SER A 186 8.21 -4.94 -24.66
N ASP A 187 8.20 -5.73 -23.58
CA ASP A 187 9.38 -5.91 -22.73
C ASP A 187 10.61 -6.39 -23.53
N GLU A 188 10.43 -7.32 -24.46
CA GLU A 188 11.49 -7.83 -25.32
C GLU A 188 12.03 -6.73 -26.24
N ASN A 189 11.14 -5.98 -26.89
CA ASN A 189 11.53 -4.93 -27.82
C ASN A 189 12.29 -3.81 -27.10
N ASP A 190 11.78 -3.37 -25.95
CA ASP A 190 12.40 -2.30 -25.16
C ASP A 190 13.70 -2.78 -24.50
N THR A 191 13.75 -4.03 -24.05
CA THR A 191 14.99 -4.67 -23.57
C THR A 191 16.07 -4.70 -24.65
N LEU A 192 15.73 -5.14 -25.87
CA LEU A 192 16.65 -5.17 -27.00
C LEU A 192 17.10 -3.77 -27.42
N PHE A 193 16.18 -2.81 -27.42
CA PHE A 193 16.44 -1.41 -27.73
C PHE A 193 17.42 -0.78 -26.73
N ILE A 194 17.16 -0.89 -25.42
CA ILE A 194 18.03 -0.36 -24.37
C ILE A 194 19.39 -1.07 -24.36
N HIS A 195 19.41 -2.40 -24.57
CA HIS A 195 20.67 -3.12 -24.71
C HIS A 195 21.52 -2.61 -25.89
N SER A 196 20.87 -2.38 -27.04
CA SER A 196 21.53 -1.83 -28.22
C SER A 196 22.04 -0.41 -27.98
N PHE A 197 21.31 0.40 -27.19
CA PHE A 197 21.75 1.72 -26.77
C PHE A 197 23.02 1.65 -25.89
N ILE A 198 23.07 0.75 -24.91
CA ILE A 198 24.27 0.53 -24.09
C ILE A 198 25.47 0.13 -24.96
N ARG A 199 25.27 -0.73 -25.97
CA ARG A 199 26.34 -1.10 -26.90
C ARG A 199 26.83 0.09 -27.74
N MET A 200 25.90 0.94 -28.18
CA MET A 200 26.22 2.17 -28.91
C MET A 200 27.04 3.14 -28.05
N LEU A 201 26.69 3.30 -26.77
CA LEU A 201 27.46 4.09 -25.79
C LEU A 201 28.88 3.54 -25.60
N ALA A 202 29.05 2.22 -25.68
CA ALA A 202 30.35 1.56 -25.61
C ALA A 202 31.17 1.62 -26.93
N GLY A 203 30.70 2.35 -27.95
CA GLY A 203 31.38 2.48 -29.25
C GLY A 203 31.29 1.25 -30.15
N LYS A 204 30.45 0.26 -29.81
CA LYS A 204 30.26 -0.96 -30.61
C LYS A 204 29.26 -0.70 -31.74
N LYS A 205 29.75 -0.39 -32.95
CA LYS A 205 28.95 -0.24 -34.18
C LYS A 205 28.83 -1.62 -34.88
N GLU A 206 27.66 -2.28 -34.78
CA GLU A 206 27.13 -3.48 -35.52
C GLU A 206 26.67 -4.69 -34.65
N PRO A 207 25.74 -5.53 -35.14
CA PRO A 207 24.34 -5.26 -35.50
C PRO A 207 23.39 -5.48 -34.30
N VAL A 208 22.10 -5.20 -34.50
CA VAL A 208 20.99 -5.44 -33.55
C VAL A 208 21.12 -6.84 -32.93
N VAL A 209 21.31 -6.88 -31.62
CA VAL A 209 21.45 -8.13 -30.85
C VAL A 209 20.08 -8.83 -30.85
N GLN A 210 20.05 -10.15 -31.01
CA GLN A 210 18.79 -10.91 -31.00
C GLN A 210 18.25 -11.17 -29.57
N SER A 211 19.11 -10.99 -28.56
CA SER A 211 18.77 -11.14 -27.14
C SER A 211 19.62 -10.19 -26.30
N ALA A 212 19.13 -9.82 -25.12
CA ALA A 212 19.92 -9.13 -24.10
C ALA A 212 20.25 -10.11 -22.96
N PRO A 213 21.36 -9.92 -22.23
CA PRO A 213 21.65 -10.72 -21.05
C PRO A 213 20.61 -10.49 -19.96
N ASP A 214 20.36 -11.57 -19.21
CA ASP A 214 19.51 -11.56 -18.02
C ASP A 214 20.09 -10.65 -16.95
N ILE A 215 19.19 -9.98 -16.24
CA ILE A 215 19.51 -9.15 -15.08
C ILE A 215 19.50 -10.06 -13.85
N PRO A 216 20.62 -10.20 -13.12
CA PRO A 216 20.61 -10.93 -11.85
C PRO A 216 19.76 -10.20 -10.82
N PHE A 217 19.27 -10.92 -9.81
CA PHE A 217 18.57 -10.28 -8.69
C PHE A 217 19.47 -9.22 -8.06
N THR A 218 19.01 -7.98 -8.07
CA THR A 218 19.75 -6.82 -7.59
C THR A 218 18.84 -5.93 -6.77
N VAL A 219 19.33 -5.40 -5.65
CA VAL A 219 18.65 -4.40 -4.82
C VAL A 219 19.44 -3.09 -4.89
N TYR A 220 18.76 -1.97 -5.08
CA TYR A 220 19.35 -0.64 -5.19
C TYR A 220 19.24 0.15 -3.88
N ASP A 221 20.39 0.58 -3.35
CA ASP A 221 20.51 1.29 -2.06
C ASP A 221 19.91 2.71 -2.07
N ASN A 222 19.74 3.33 -3.25
CA ASN A 222 19.23 4.70 -3.40
C ASN A 222 17.69 4.85 -3.37
N GLY A 223 16.96 3.81 -2.95
CA GLY A 223 15.51 3.89 -2.87
C GLY A 223 14.77 2.60 -2.53
N GLY A 224 15.46 1.53 -2.12
CA GLY A 224 14.81 0.28 -1.77
C GLY A 224 14.04 -0.32 -2.96
N ARG A 225 14.70 -0.46 -4.13
CA ARG A 225 14.11 -1.13 -5.30
C ARG A 225 14.82 -2.43 -5.58
N PHE A 226 14.10 -3.44 -6.07
CA PHE A 226 14.72 -4.67 -6.58
C PHE A 226 14.36 -4.89 -8.05
N VAL A 227 15.20 -5.68 -8.72
CA VAL A 227 15.03 -6.05 -10.12
C VAL A 227 15.64 -7.41 -10.39
N LEU A 228 15.09 -8.12 -11.37
CA LEU A 228 15.63 -9.37 -11.91
C LEU A 228 15.04 -9.64 -13.31
N THR A 229 15.65 -10.58 -14.04
CA THR A 229 14.99 -11.22 -15.17
C THR A 229 14.35 -12.54 -14.73
N HIS A 230 13.07 -12.75 -15.05
CA HIS A 230 12.35 -14.00 -14.79
C HIS A 230 11.44 -14.32 -15.97
N GLY A 231 11.49 -15.57 -16.47
CA GLY A 231 10.69 -15.98 -17.64
C GLY A 231 10.99 -15.16 -18.90
N GLY A 232 12.23 -14.67 -19.05
CA GLY A 232 12.63 -13.79 -20.15
C GLY A 232 12.11 -12.35 -20.06
N LYS A 233 11.50 -11.97 -18.92
CA LYS A 233 10.92 -10.64 -18.68
C LYS A 233 11.68 -9.87 -17.62
N THR A 234 11.80 -8.55 -17.76
CA THR A 234 12.29 -7.69 -16.68
C THR A 234 11.22 -7.55 -15.61
N ARG A 235 11.56 -7.88 -14.36
CA ARG A 235 10.66 -7.83 -13.20
C ARG A 235 11.27 -6.95 -12.13
N SER A 236 10.46 -6.13 -11.49
CA SER A 236 10.91 -5.17 -10.49
C SER A 236 9.93 -5.06 -9.32
N GLY A 237 10.31 -4.27 -8.33
CA GLY A 237 9.43 -3.82 -7.28
C GLY A 237 10.17 -2.95 -6.28
N VAL A 238 9.51 -2.65 -5.18
CA VAL A 238 10.10 -1.92 -4.05
C VAL A 238 10.19 -2.80 -2.81
N ILE A 239 11.17 -2.52 -1.97
CA ILE A 239 11.48 -3.20 -0.73
C ILE A 239 11.73 -2.17 0.36
N THR A 240 11.14 -2.41 1.52
CA THR A 240 11.44 -1.69 2.76
C THR A 240 12.06 -2.66 3.74
N VAL A 241 13.32 -2.39 4.10
CA VAL A 241 14.08 -3.18 5.08
C VAL A 241 14.06 -2.42 6.41
N PRO A 242 13.63 -3.05 7.51
CA PRO A 242 13.61 -2.41 8.81
C PRO A 242 15.05 -2.19 9.31
N ASN A 243 15.26 -1.16 10.14
CA ASN A 243 16.58 -0.76 10.64
C ASN A 243 17.38 -1.95 11.20
N ALA A 244 18.67 -2.01 10.86
CA ALA A 244 19.58 -3.13 11.17
C ALA A 244 19.78 -3.42 12.68
N ASN A 245 19.41 -2.47 13.56
CA ASN A 245 19.64 -2.57 15.01
C ASN A 245 18.50 -3.25 15.79
N HIS A 246 17.37 -3.61 15.15
CA HIS A 246 16.31 -4.40 15.78
C HIS A 246 16.51 -5.89 15.45
N GLY A 247 16.73 -6.68 16.51
CA GLY A 247 16.64 -8.15 16.54
C GLY A 247 17.53 -8.90 15.54
N ALA A 248 18.66 -9.44 15.99
CA ALA A 248 19.40 -10.46 15.23
C ALA A 248 18.62 -11.79 15.04
N ALA A 249 17.40 -11.89 15.58
CA ALA A 249 16.54 -13.07 15.53
C ALA A 249 15.49 -12.93 14.40
N GLN A 250 15.81 -13.54 13.26
CA GLN A 250 14.98 -13.81 12.07
C GLN A 250 13.72 -12.94 11.81
N LYS A 251 13.84 -12.05 10.81
CA LYS A 251 12.82 -11.13 10.30
C LYS A 251 11.71 -11.87 9.56
N SER A 252 10.56 -11.23 9.40
CA SER A 252 9.45 -11.73 8.56
C SER A 252 9.54 -11.15 7.14
N LEU A 253 9.14 -11.94 6.15
CA LEU A 253 8.98 -11.47 4.77
C LEU A 253 7.50 -11.24 4.49
N VAL A 254 7.13 -10.05 4.02
CA VAL A 254 5.73 -9.73 3.72
C VAL A 254 5.61 -9.22 2.30
N PHE A 255 4.83 -9.91 1.47
CA PHE A 255 4.47 -9.45 0.14
C PHE A 255 3.20 -8.59 0.19
N GLY A 256 3.25 -7.39 -0.38
CA GLY A 256 2.10 -6.52 -0.60
C GLY A 256 1.77 -6.40 -2.09
N LEU A 257 0.62 -6.95 -2.52
CA LEU A 257 0.25 -7.04 -3.94
C LEU A 257 -0.81 -6.00 -4.33
N HIS A 258 -0.46 -5.18 -5.31
CA HIS A 258 -1.31 -4.08 -5.79
C HIS A 258 -2.52 -4.54 -6.61
N TRP A 259 -3.48 -3.64 -6.80
CA TRP A 259 -4.69 -3.85 -7.62
C TRP A 259 -4.40 -3.67 -9.12
N THR A 260 -5.42 -3.81 -9.97
CA THR A 260 -5.29 -3.65 -11.43
C THR A 260 -4.78 -2.26 -11.81
N ALA A 261 -3.88 -2.21 -12.80
CA ALA A 261 -3.28 -1.00 -13.35
C ALA A 261 -2.49 -0.15 -12.34
N ALA A 262 -1.99 -0.78 -11.27
CA ALA A 262 -1.14 -0.15 -10.26
C ALA A 262 0.29 -0.72 -10.29
N VAL A 263 1.14 -0.26 -9.37
CA VAL A 263 2.51 -0.76 -9.16
C VAL A 263 2.80 -0.94 -7.68
N GLY A 264 3.92 -1.58 -7.33
CA GLY A 264 4.31 -1.85 -5.94
C GLY A 264 4.37 -0.58 -5.08
N GLU A 265 4.87 0.53 -5.63
CA GLU A 265 4.94 1.83 -4.92
C GLU A 265 3.55 2.32 -4.48
N GLN A 266 2.50 2.02 -5.25
CA GLN A 266 1.14 2.45 -4.90
C GLN A 266 0.48 1.54 -3.85
N PHE A 267 0.93 0.31 -3.72
CA PHE A 267 0.53 -0.51 -2.58
C PHE A 267 1.30 -0.12 -1.32
N ARG A 268 2.57 0.27 -1.47
CA ARG A 268 3.42 0.70 -0.35
C ARG A 268 2.79 1.83 0.48
N ILE A 269 2.07 2.76 -0.15
CA ILE A 269 1.37 3.85 0.56
C ILE A 269 0.20 3.41 1.44
N ARG A 270 -0.10 2.10 1.53
CA ARG A 270 -1.07 1.55 2.50
C ARG A 270 -0.55 1.59 3.94
N GLY A 271 0.71 1.95 4.17
CA GLY A 271 1.23 2.30 5.51
C GLY A 271 1.99 1.19 6.23
N PHE A 272 2.25 0.05 5.59
CA PHE A 272 3.02 -1.03 6.22
C PHE A 272 4.45 -0.62 6.59
N ASP A 273 5.04 0.33 5.85
CA ASP A 273 6.37 0.86 6.10
C ASP A 273 6.51 1.57 7.46
N GLU A 274 5.41 2.08 8.02
CA GLU A 274 5.41 2.72 9.34
C GLU A 274 5.51 1.68 10.47
N LEU A 275 4.89 0.51 10.26
CA LEU A 275 4.87 -0.60 11.22
C LEU A 275 6.11 -1.50 11.09
N ALA A 276 6.62 -1.65 9.86
CA ALA A 276 7.65 -2.62 9.52
C ALA A 276 8.92 -2.56 10.40
N PRO A 277 9.46 -1.36 10.74
CA PRO A 277 10.60 -1.24 11.65
C PRO A 277 10.36 -1.83 13.04
N GLU A 278 9.17 -1.68 13.60
CA GLU A 278 8.86 -2.15 14.96
C GLU A 278 8.43 -3.63 14.99
N LEU A 279 8.01 -4.19 13.85
CA LEU A 279 7.54 -5.58 13.73
C LEU A 279 8.59 -6.54 13.12
N ASP A 280 9.75 -6.02 12.72
CA ASP A 280 10.77 -6.75 11.98
C ASP A 280 10.24 -7.35 10.66
N PHE A 281 9.40 -6.59 9.96
CA PHE A 281 8.89 -6.96 8.64
C PHE A 281 9.80 -6.40 7.54
N ILE A 282 10.27 -7.28 6.66
CA ILE A 282 10.80 -6.88 5.35
C ILE A 282 9.62 -6.85 4.40
N MET A 283 9.18 -5.63 4.06
CA MET A 283 8.09 -5.43 3.13
C MET A 283 8.62 -5.51 1.70
N VAL A 284 7.99 -6.31 0.87
CA VAL A 284 8.28 -6.44 -0.55
C VAL A 284 7.01 -6.17 -1.34
N TYR A 285 7.10 -5.24 -2.29
CA TYR A 285 6.00 -4.80 -3.12
C TYR A 285 6.39 -5.00 -4.59
N PRO A 286 6.19 -6.20 -5.16
CA PRO A 286 6.54 -6.48 -6.54
C PRO A 286 5.61 -5.73 -7.50
N ASP A 287 6.16 -5.33 -8.64
CA ASP A 287 5.40 -4.81 -9.76
C ASP A 287 4.79 -6.00 -10.55
N GLY A 288 3.47 -5.96 -10.70
CA GLY A 288 2.74 -6.76 -11.68
C GLY A 288 3.19 -6.39 -13.09
N TYR A 289 3.16 -7.36 -14.00
CA TYR A 289 3.59 -7.09 -15.37
C TYR A 289 2.54 -6.20 -16.06
N ASN A 290 2.95 -5.02 -16.51
CA ASN A 290 2.04 -3.98 -17.01
C ASN A 290 0.86 -3.69 -16.06
N GLY A 291 1.16 -3.63 -14.76
CA GLY A 291 0.18 -3.33 -13.72
C GLY A 291 -0.87 -4.41 -13.48
N ASP A 292 -0.64 -5.63 -13.97
CA ASP A 292 -1.58 -6.75 -13.84
C ASP A 292 -0.89 -8.00 -13.26
N TRP A 293 -1.70 -8.93 -12.77
CA TRP A 293 -1.30 -10.23 -12.22
C TRP A 293 -2.03 -11.33 -13.00
N GLU A 294 -1.32 -12.37 -13.42
CA GLU A 294 -1.98 -13.52 -14.04
C GLU A 294 -2.71 -14.36 -12.97
N ILE A 295 -3.99 -14.05 -12.73
CA ILE A 295 -4.82 -14.70 -11.70
C ILE A 295 -5.87 -15.67 -12.27
N MET A 296 -6.16 -15.58 -13.57
CA MET A 296 -7.24 -16.34 -14.20
C MET A 296 -6.77 -17.78 -14.47
N PRO A 297 -7.53 -18.80 -14.04
CA PRO A 297 -7.26 -20.16 -14.44
C PRO A 297 -7.54 -20.31 -15.95
N ASP A 298 -6.67 -21.07 -16.63
CA ASP A 298 -6.86 -21.53 -18.02
C ASP A 298 -6.66 -20.52 -19.15
N ARG A 299 -6.02 -19.39 -18.87
CA ARG A 299 -5.29 -18.68 -19.93
C ARG A 299 -3.95 -19.39 -20.13
N GLU A 300 -3.54 -19.58 -21.39
CA GLU A 300 -2.14 -19.94 -21.67
C GLU A 300 -1.26 -18.90 -21.01
N SER A 301 -0.50 -19.35 -20.01
CA SER A 301 0.29 -18.49 -19.16
C SER A 301 1.42 -17.88 -19.97
N ARG A 302 1.40 -16.56 -20.13
CA ARG A 302 2.49 -15.82 -20.78
C ARG A 302 3.52 -15.36 -19.76
N LEU A 303 3.18 -15.42 -18.48
CA LEU A 303 4.01 -14.98 -17.36
C LEU A 303 4.10 -16.10 -16.33
N ASP A 304 5.30 -16.44 -15.89
CA ASP A 304 5.49 -17.44 -14.82
C ASP A 304 5.44 -16.76 -13.44
N GLU A 305 4.28 -16.27 -12.98
CA GLU A 305 4.13 -15.67 -11.64
C GLU A 305 4.52 -16.66 -10.54
N LYS A 306 4.14 -17.93 -10.68
CA LYS A 306 4.48 -18.96 -9.70
C LYS A 306 6.00 -19.04 -9.55
N GLY A 307 6.73 -19.27 -10.64
CA GLY A 307 8.19 -19.32 -10.59
C GLY A 307 8.82 -18.01 -10.16
N LEU A 308 8.20 -16.85 -10.45
CA LEU A 308 8.66 -15.56 -9.97
C LEU A 308 8.63 -15.52 -8.45
N PHE A 309 7.48 -15.77 -7.82
CA PHE A 309 7.36 -15.66 -6.36
C PHE A 309 8.24 -16.68 -5.65
N LYS A 310 8.39 -17.89 -6.21
CA LYS A 310 9.38 -18.88 -5.73
C LYS A 310 10.81 -18.33 -5.78
N THR A 311 11.15 -17.64 -6.87
CA THR A 311 12.46 -16.98 -7.04
C THR A 311 12.63 -15.84 -6.06
N LEU A 312 11.66 -14.93 -5.93
CA LEU A 312 11.71 -13.81 -5.00
C LEU A 312 11.89 -14.29 -3.55
N ILE A 313 11.09 -15.26 -3.10
CA ILE A 313 11.23 -15.83 -1.76
C ILE A 313 12.65 -16.36 -1.55
N ARG A 314 13.17 -17.16 -2.49
CA ARG A 314 14.53 -17.69 -2.42
C ARG A 314 15.57 -16.57 -2.33
N GLU A 315 15.50 -15.57 -3.21
CA GLU A 315 16.47 -14.49 -3.25
C GLU A 315 16.41 -13.63 -1.98
N PHE A 316 15.23 -13.24 -1.51
CA PHE A 316 15.11 -12.48 -0.26
C PHE A 316 15.61 -13.27 0.95
N CYS A 317 15.28 -14.57 1.06
CA CYS A 317 15.79 -15.42 2.15
C CYS A 317 17.32 -15.63 2.08
N ALA A 318 17.93 -15.52 0.90
CA ALA A 318 19.38 -15.60 0.74
C ALA A 318 20.08 -14.28 1.11
N HIS A 319 19.44 -13.14 0.89
CA HIS A 319 20.02 -11.80 1.11
C HIS A 319 19.73 -11.24 2.52
N TYR A 320 18.68 -11.71 3.17
CA TYR A 320 18.23 -11.21 4.47
C TYR A 320 17.97 -12.34 5.47
N PRO A 321 18.13 -12.09 6.80
CA PRO A 321 17.91 -13.11 7.82
C PRO A 321 16.41 -13.34 8.05
N ILE A 322 15.73 -13.97 7.10
CA ILE A 322 14.29 -14.21 7.14
C ILE A 322 14.01 -15.58 7.79
N ALA A 323 13.00 -15.62 8.67
CA ALA A 323 12.53 -16.89 9.23
C ALA A 323 11.69 -17.64 8.19
N ALA A 324 12.03 -18.91 7.95
CA ALA A 324 11.36 -19.72 6.93
C ALA A 324 9.87 -19.97 7.25
N ASP A 325 9.48 -19.88 8.52
CA ASP A 325 8.12 -19.99 9.02
C ASP A 325 7.41 -18.62 9.17
N ARG A 326 7.99 -17.53 8.65
CA ARG A 326 7.44 -16.17 8.76
C ARG A 326 7.40 -15.44 7.42
N ILE A 327 6.80 -16.10 6.45
CA ILE A 327 6.54 -15.54 5.13
C ILE A 327 5.04 -15.26 5.02
N TYR A 328 4.69 -14.06 4.59
CA TYR A 328 3.32 -13.53 4.55
C TYR A 328 3.00 -12.91 3.20
N ALA A 329 1.71 -12.86 2.87
CA ALA A 329 1.25 -12.12 1.70
C ALA A 329 -0.11 -11.46 1.95
N THR A 330 -0.24 -10.21 1.55
CA THR A 330 -1.50 -9.45 1.52
C THR A 330 -1.63 -8.75 0.17
N GLY A 331 -2.85 -8.35 -0.17
CA GLY A 331 -3.12 -7.65 -1.41
C GLY A 331 -4.54 -7.11 -1.44
N PHE A 332 -4.77 -6.17 -2.36
CA PHE A 332 -6.06 -5.52 -2.55
C PHE A 332 -6.62 -5.80 -3.93
N SER A 333 -7.92 -6.06 -4.04
CA SER A 333 -8.60 -6.27 -5.32
C SER A 333 -7.89 -7.36 -6.13
N LEU A 334 -7.46 -7.11 -7.37
CA LEU A 334 -6.65 -8.02 -8.19
C LEU A 334 -5.47 -8.67 -7.44
N GLY A 335 -4.75 -7.90 -6.61
CA GLY A 335 -3.66 -8.42 -5.77
C GLY A 335 -4.14 -9.41 -4.71
N SER A 336 -5.36 -9.24 -4.20
CA SER A 336 -6.00 -10.18 -3.26
C SER A 336 -6.36 -11.52 -3.96
N PHE A 337 -6.83 -11.49 -5.21
CA PHE A 337 -6.98 -12.72 -6.00
C PHE A 337 -5.63 -13.42 -6.22
N ALA A 338 -4.56 -12.65 -6.49
CA ALA A 338 -3.21 -13.18 -6.62
C ALA A 338 -2.72 -13.82 -5.31
N VAL A 339 -2.98 -13.21 -4.15
CA VAL A 339 -2.68 -13.79 -2.83
C VAL A 339 -3.37 -15.15 -2.65
N TYR A 340 -4.67 -15.26 -2.98
CA TYR A 340 -5.37 -16.54 -2.93
C TYR A 340 -4.73 -17.60 -3.82
N LYS A 341 -4.41 -17.24 -5.07
CA LYS A 341 -3.73 -18.14 -6.02
C LYS A 341 -2.37 -18.60 -5.47
N LEU A 342 -1.53 -17.68 -5.03
CA LEU A 342 -0.20 -17.98 -4.49
C LEU A 342 -0.29 -18.87 -3.26
N ALA A 343 -1.15 -18.56 -2.30
CA ALA A 343 -1.30 -19.38 -1.10
C ALA A 343 -1.78 -20.81 -1.44
N GLY A 344 -2.59 -20.96 -2.49
CA GLY A 344 -3.03 -22.28 -2.99
C GLY A 344 -1.95 -23.06 -3.73
N GLU A 345 -1.02 -22.37 -4.40
CA GLU A 345 0.08 -22.96 -5.15
C GLU A 345 1.33 -23.27 -4.31
N PHE A 346 1.44 -22.59 -3.15
CA PHE A 346 2.55 -22.69 -2.20
C PHE A 346 2.07 -23.06 -0.79
N PRO A 347 1.41 -24.23 -0.61
CA PRO A 347 0.95 -24.66 0.70
C PRO A 347 2.13 -24.74 1.67
N ASN A 348 1.93 -24.26 2.90
CA ASN A 348 2.94 -24.25 3.97
C ASN A 348 4.20 -23.40 3.71
N THR A 349 4.24 -22.63 2.61
CA THR A 349 5.29 -21.60 2.44
C THR A 349 4.92 -20.33 3.17
N PHE A 350 3.65 -19.91 3.06
CA PHE A 350 3.13 -18.79 3.83
C PHE A 350 2.62 -19.29 5.18
N ALA A 351 3.05 -18.64 6.26
CA ALA A 351 2.47 -18.89 7.57
C ALA A 351 1.08 -18.26 7.71
N ALA A 352 0.88 -17.10 7.08
CA ALA A 352 -0.41 -16.43 7.02
C ALA A 352 -0.56 -15.61 5.74
N VAL A 353 -1.79 -15.49 5.25
CA VAL A 353 -2.15 -14.58 4.16
C VAL A 353 -3.38 -13.75 4.48
N ALA A 354 -3.43 -12.52 3.96
CA ALA A 354 -4.52 -11.59 4.24
C ALA A 354 -5.06 -10.91 2.96
N PRO A 355 -5.93 -11.60 2.20
CA PRO A 355 -6.64 -11.02 1.05
C PRO A 355 -7.69 -9.98 1.46
N VAL A 356 -7.66 -8.80 0.82
CA VAL A 356 -8.62 -7.69 1.04
C VAL A 356 -9.40 -7.39 -0.23
N SER A 357 -10.73 -7.46 -0.16
CA SER A 357 -11.67 -7.16 -1.26
C SER A 357 -11.35 -7.89 -2.57
N GLY A 358 -10.93 -9.14 -2.48
CA GLY A 358 -10.68 -10.03 -3.61
C GLY A 358 -11.06 -11.44 -3.24
N LEU A 359 -11.43 -12.25 -4.23
CA LEU A 359 -12.05 -13.55 -4.03
C LEU A 359 -11.17 -14.66 -4.59
N MET A 360 -11.59 -15.91 -4.40
CA MET A 360 -10.87 -17.06 -4.94
C MET A 360 -11.46 -17.47 -6.31
N TYR A 361 -10.59 -17.73 -7.29
CA TYR A 361 -10.97 -18.42 -8.52
C TYR A 361 -10.74 -19.93 -8.37
N PRO A 362 -11.72 -20.78 -8.70
CA PRO A 362 -11.48 -22.22 -8.84
C PRO A 362 -10.72 -22.50 -10.14
N THR A 363 -9.77 -23.43 -10.16
CA THR A 363 -9.07 -23.82 -11.40
C THR A 363 -9.88 -24.86 -12.19
N ARG A 364 -9.91 -24.85 -13.55
CA ARG A 364 -10.68 -25.84 -14.34
C ARG A 364 -10.26 -27.29 -14.08
N GLU A 365 -9.00 -27.53 -13.73
CA GLU A 365 -8.50 -28.89 -13.54
C GLU A 365 -9.03 -29.56 -12.27
N ARG A 366 -9.50 -28.80 -11.26
CA ARG A 366 -9.98 -29.35 -9.98
C ARG A 366 -11.07 -28.47 -9.36
N PRO A 367 -12.31 -28.97 -9.20
CA PRO A 367 -13.31 -28.29 -8.38
C PRO A 367 -12.75 -28.02 -6.98
N ILE A 368 -13.31 -27.03 -6.27
CA ILE A 368 -12.97 -26.64 -4.89
C ILE A 368 -13.03 -27.83 -3.89
N SER A 369 -13.63 -28.97 -4.26
CA SER A 369 -13.59 -30.21 -3.48
C SER A 369 -12.27 -30.97 -3.55
N ASP A 370 -11.45 -30.76 -4.59
CA ASP A 370 -10.37 -31.69 -4.99
C ASP A 370 -9.00 -31.04 -5.23
N SER A 371 -8.82 -29.75 -4.94
CA SER A 371 -7.52 -29.06 -4.93
C SER A 371 -6.63 -29.60 -3.79
N GLY A 372 -6.11 -30.82 -3.99
CA GLY A 372 -5.23 -31.54 -3.08
C GLY A 372 -3.94 -30.82 -2.70
N ASN A 373 -3.64 -29.66 -3.31
CA ASN A 373 -2.51 -28.81 -2.91
C ASN A 373 -2.73 -28.16 -1.54
N LEU A 374 -3.98 -27.90 -1.14
CA LEU A 374 -4.28 -27.28 0.16
C LEU A 374 -4.65 -28.30 1.26
N LYS A 375 -4.79 -29.59 0.91
CA LYS A 375 -4.98 -30.65 1.91
C LYS A 375 -3.77 -30.65 2.86
N ASN A 376 -4.03 -30.45 4.16
CA ASN A 376 -2.98 -30.34 5.18
C ASN A 376 -2.13 -29.06 5.09
N SER A 377 -2.67 -27.98 4.51
CA SER A 377 -2.07 -26.66 4.68
C SER A 377 -2.22 -26.20 6.14
N ASN A 378 -1.22 -25.49 6.64
CA ASN A 378 -1.20 -24.81 7.94
C ASN A 378 -1.19 -23.29 7.77
N THR A 379 -1.42 -22.79 6.55
CA THR A 379 -1.45 -21.35 6.25
C THR A 379 -2.72 -20.72 6.81
N SER A 380 -2.58 -19.84 7.79
CA SER A 380 -3.66 -19.02 8.34
C SER A 380 -4.19 -18.04 7.28
N LEU A 381 -5.47 -17.68 7.37
CA LEU A 381 -6.16 -16.80 6.41
C LEU A 381 -6.92 -15.70 7.16
N LEU A 382 -6.69 -14.44 6.79
CA LEU A 382 -7.54 -13.31 7.17
C LEU A 382 -8.19 -12.71 5.92
N HIS A 383 -9.48 -12.96 5.72
CA HIS A 383 -10.24 -12.31 4.64
C HIS A 383 -10.93 -11.06 5.15
N ILE A 384 -10.77 -9.93 4.46
CA ILE A 384 -11.40 -8.64 4.79
C ILE A 384 -12.23 -8.17 3.59
N HIS A 385 -13.50 -7.80 3.81
CA HIS A 385 -14.39 -7.37 2.72
C HIS A 385 -15.53 -6.47 3.21
N CYS A 386 -15.98 -5.53 2.38
CA CYS A 386 -17.23 -4.80 2.60
C CYS A 386 -18.42 -5.52 1.95
N LEU A 387 -19.56 -5.57 2.63
CA LEU A 387 -20.77 -6.22 2.11
C LEU A 387 -21.40 -5.46 0.93
N ASP A 388 -21.14 -4.15 0.84
CA ASP A 388 -21.61 -3.25 -0.22
C ASP A 388 -20.59 -3.06 -1.37
N ASP A 389 -19.54 -3.88 -1.45
CA ASP A 389 -18.59 -3.86 -2.56
C ASP A 389 -19.29 -4.15 -3.90
N ARG A 390 -19.29 -3.18 -4.81
CA ARG A 390 -19.91 -3.28 -6.14
C ARG A 390 -18.94 -3.69 -7.24
N ASN A 391 -17.64 -3.67 -6.98
CA ASN A 391 -16.62 -4.00 -7.98
C ASN A 391 -16.27 -5.48 -7.89
N VAL A 392 -16.11 -5.99 -6.67
CA VAL A 392 -15.94 -7.40 -6.36
C VAL A 392 -17.05 -7.76 -5.37
N PRO A 393 -18.25 -8.15 -5.85
CA PRO A 393 -19.35 -8.44 -4.95
C PRO A 393 -18.98 -9.49 -3.91
N PHE A 394 -19.26 -9.23 -2.63
CA PHE A 394 -19.03 -10.17 -1.52
C PHE A 394 -19.66 -11.55 -1.80
N THR A 395 -20.81 -11.54 -2.46
CA THR A 395 -21.58 -12.73 -2.87
C THR A 395 -20.99 -13.46 -4.08
N GLY A 396 -19.88 -12.98 -4.64
CA GLY A 396 -19.26 -13.51 -5.85
C GLY A 396 -20.07 -13.19 -7.11
N ASP A 397 -19.73 -13.83 -8.22
CA ASP A 397 -20.54 -13.73 -9.43
C ASP A 397 -21.79 -14.64 -9.31
N PRO A 398 -23.01 -14.07 -9.32
CA PRO A 398 -24.23 -14.86 -9.14
C PRO A 398 -24.62 -15.65 -10.40
N VAL A 399 -24.09 -15.29 -11.58
CA VAL A 399 -24.41 -15.92 -12.87
C VAL A 399 -23.51 -17.12 -13.11
N TYR A 400 -22.21 -16.94 -12.96
CA TYR A 400 -21.22 -17.96 -13.27
C TYR A 400 -20.71 -18.70 -12.03
N GLY A 401 -20.99 -18.19 -10.83
CA GLY A 401 -20.48 -18.73 -9.58
C GLY A 401 -18.98 -18.53 -9.40
N ILE A 402 -18.32 -17.76 -10.27
CA ILE A 402 -16.88 -17.47 -10.27
C ILE A 402 -16.62 -15.98 -10.54
N PRO A 403 -15.75 -15.29 -9.78
CA PRO A 403 -15.07 -15.80 -8.58
C PRO A 403 -16.06 -16.15 -7.46
N VAL A 404 -15.70 -17.09 -6.59
CA VAL A 404 -16.63 -17.62 -5.60
C VAL A 404 -16.86 -16.62 -4.47
N ALA A 405 -18.09 -16.58 -3.95
CA ALA A 405 -18.46 -15.75 -2.80
C ALA A 405 -17.42 -15.82 -1.67
N ALA A 406 -17.22 -14.70 -0.96
CA ALA A 406 -16.24 -14.59 0.12
C ALA A 406 -16.43 -15.68 1.18
N GLU A 407 -17.67 -15.90 1.63
CA GLU A 407 -17.99 -16.97 2.59
C GLU A 407 -17.63 -18.36 2.08
N LYS A 408 -17.79 -18.61 0.78
CA LYS A 408 -17.40 -19.89 0.15
C LYS A 408 -15.88 -20.01 0.04
N SER A 409 -15.17 -18.92 -0.30
CA SER A 409 -13.71 -18.85 -0.31
C SER A 409 -13.13 -19.19 1.07
N VAL A 410 -13.63 -18.53 2.11
CA VAL A 410 -13.23 -18.77 3.51
C VAL A 410 -13.58 -20.19 3.95
N SER A 411 -14.80 -20.66 3.66
CA SER A 411 -15.24 -22.02 4.03
C SER A 411 -14.38 -23.10 3.39
N TYR A 412 -13.90 -22.87 2.16
CA TYR A 412 -12.96 -23.79 1.52
C TYR A 412 -11.62 -23.83 2.26
N TRP A 413 -11.04 -22.68 2.58
CA TRP A 413 -9.78 -22.62 3.33
C TRP A 413 -9.89 -23.25 4.73
N ARG A 414 -11.02 -23.00 5.41
CA ARG A 414 -11.36 -23.65 6.69
C ARG A 414 -11.27 -25.17 6.61
N ARG A 415 -11.89 -25.78 5.59
CA ARG A 415 -11.82 -27.23 5.39
C ARG A 415 -10.42 -27.71 5.07
N ALA A 416 -9.65 -26.93 4.31
CA ALA A 416 -8.27 -27.26 3.94
C ALA A 416 -7.34 -27.37 5.17
N VAL A 417 -7.46 -26.43 6.12
CA VAL A 417 -6.65 -26.40 7.35
C VAL A 417 -7.26 -27.17 8.53
N ARG A 418 -8.47 -27.75 8.36
CA ARG A 418 -9.25 -28.43 9.42
C ARG A 418 -9.55 -27.54 10.63
N ALA A 419 -9.90 -26.28 10.38
CA ALA A 419 -10.27 -25.34 11.44
C ALA A 419 -11.74 -25.48 11.83
N GLU A 420 -12.01 -25.45 13.14
CA GLU A 420 -13.35 -25.54 13.72
C GLU A 420 -13.78 -24.20 14.33
N PRO A 421 -15.10 -23.92 14.46
CA PRO A 421 -15.57 -22.65 14.99
C PRO A 421 -15.02 -22.41 16.39
N ASN A 422 -14.43 -21.23 16.59
CA ASN A 422 -13.99 -20.82 17.92
C ASN A 422 -15.12 -20.02 18.58
N ALA A 423 -15.45 -20.36 19.83
CA ALA A 423 -16.50 -19.68 20.59
C ALA A 423 -16.06 -18.32 21.13
N ALA A 424 -14.75 -18.05 21.17
CA ALA A 424 -14.22 -16.76 21.60
C ALA A 424 -14.40 -15.70 20.51
N PRO A 425 -14.79 -14.46 20.87
CA PRO A 425 -14.81 -13.35 19.92
C PRO A 425 -13.38 -13.04 19.45
N TYR A 426 -13.22 -12.87 18.14
CA TYR A 426 -11.96 -12.38 17.56
C TYR A 426 -11.99 -10.85 17.50
N PRO A 427 -10.90 -10.15 17.86
CA PRO A 427 -10.85 -8.71 17.71
C PRO A 427 -11.17 -8.28 16.28
N ALA A 428 -12.07 -7.32 16.13
CA ALA A 428 -12.41 -6.71 14.86
C ALA A 428 -12.03 -5.22 14.91
N PRO A 429 -11.55 -4.64 13.79
CA PRO A 429 -11.41 -3.20 13.68
C PRO A 429 -12.73 -2.46 13.89
N ALA A 430 -12.63 -1.15 14.13
CA ALA A 430 -13.76 -0.24 14.13
C ALA A 430 -14.67 -0.46 12.90
N GLY A 431 -15.99 -0.59 13.10
CA GLY A 431 -16.96 -0.77 12.01
C GLY A 431 -16.96 -2.16 11.34
N ALA A 432 -16.07 -3.07 11.73
CA ALA A 432 -16.04 -4.43 11.24
C ALA A 432 -16.63 -5.42 12.25
N THR A 433 -17.12 -6.55 11.73
CA THR A 433 -17.40 -7.77 12.50
C THR A 433 -16.41 -8.84 12.08
N ALA A 434 -15.93 -9.67 13.01
CA ALA A 434 -15.00 -10.75 12.70
C ALA A 434 -15.51 -12.11 13.24
N LYS A 435 -15.38 -13.15 12.42
CA LYS A 435 -15.62 -14.56 12.80
C LYS A 435 -14.32 -15.32 12.64
N ILE A 436 -14.06 -16.25 13.57
CA ILE A 436 -12.84 -17.05 13.59
C ILE A 436 -13.13 -18.56 13.65
N TRP A 437 -12.30 -19.32 12.96
CA TRP A 437 -12.17 -20.76 13.08
C TRP A 437 -10.69 -21.10 13.31
N SER A 438 -10.41 -22.02 14.24
CA SER A 438 -9.04 -22.37 14.64
C SER A 438 -8.79 -23.86 14.53
N ASN A 439 -7.57 -24.25 14.19
CA ASN A 439 -7.07 -25.62 14.36
C ASN A 439 -6.09 -25.66 15.54
N PRO A 440 -6.46 -26.27 16.69
CA PRO A 440 -5.61 -26.28 17.88
C PRO A 440 -4.36 -27.16 17.73
N GLU A 441 -4.33 -28.11 16.79
CA GLU A 441 -3.16 -28.96 16.56
C GLU A 441 -2.05 -28.21 15.81
N THR A 442 -2.44 -27.35 14.87
CA THR A 442 -1.49 -26.66 13.99
C THR A 442 -1.32 -25.18 14.32
N GLY A 443 -2.22 -24.62 15.13
CA GLY A 443 -2.27 -23.18 15.43
C GLY A 443 -2.73 -22.32 14.24
N ALA A 444 -3.35 -22.93 13.22
CA ALA A 444 -3.82 -22.20 12.05
C ALA A 444 -5.19 -21.56 12.33
N ASP A 445 -5.32 -20.27 12.02
CA ASP A 445 -6.56 -19.51 12.19
C ASP A 445 -7.10 -19.04 10.83
N ILE A 446 -8.42 -19.09 10.72
CA ILE A 446 -9.19 -18.61 9.58
C ILE A 446 -10.12 -17.53 10.11
N VAL A 447 -9.97 -16.32 9.61
CA VAL A 447 -10.74 -15.14 10.02
C VAL A 447 -11.47 -14.57 8.82
N LEU A 448 -12.77 -14.31 9.00
CA LEU A 448 -13.57 -13.50 8.08
C LEU A 448 -13.97 -12.22 8.79
N ALA A 449 -13.42 -11.11 8.35
CA ALA A 449 -13.77 -9.77 8.80
C ALA A 449 -14.61 -9.06 7.73
N THR A 450 -15.75 -8.50 8.14
CA THR A 450 -16.70 -7.84 7.26
C THR A 450 -17.13 -6.47 7.76
N TYR A 451 -17.16 -5.50 6.86
CA TYR A 451 -17.78 -4.19 7.10
C TYR A 451 -19.15 -4.15 6.42
N GLU A 452 -20.16 -3.56 7.04
CA GLU A 452 -21.47 -3.40 6.40
C GLU A 452 -21.42 -2.46 5.20
N THR A 453 -20.63 -1.38 5.32
CA THR A 453 -20.45 -0.37 4.27
C THR A 453 -18.97 -0.03 4.09
N GLY A 454 -18.63 0.66 2.99
CA GLY A 454 -17.26 1.10 2.69
C GLY A 454 -16.80 0.76 1.28
N GLY A 455 -17.61 0.00 0.53
CA GLY A 455 -17.42 -0.31 -0.88
C GLY A 455 -16.10 -1.03 -1.19
N HIS A 456 -15.62 -0.86 -2.43
CA HIS A 456 -14.38 -1.46 -2.90
C HIS A 456 -13.16 -0.64 -2.46
N ALA A 457 -12.78 -0.74 -1.19
CA ALA A 457 -11.70 0.06 -0.62
C ALA A 457 -10.84 -0.71 0.39
N TRP A 458 -9.63 -0.18 0.60
CA TRP A 458 -8.76 -0.55 1.72
C TRP A 458 -9.11 0.34 2.92
N GLN A 459 -9.82 -0.21 3.90
CA GLN A 459 -10.31 0.55 5.05
C GLN A 459 -9.14 1.04 5.93
N PRO A 460 -9.25 2.18 6.64
CA PRO A 460 -8.15 2.81 7.37
C PRO A 460 -7.39 1.87 8.33
N GLU A 461 -8.10 1.02 9.07
CA GLU A 461 -7.54 0.12 10.09
C GLU A 461 -6.97 -1.18 9.51
N THR A 462 -7.21 -1.44 8.22
CA THR A 462 -6.86 -2.70 7.54
C THR A 462 -5.39 -3.04 7.69
N THR A 463 -4.50 -2.06 7.55
CA THR A 463 -3.05 -2.27 7.60
C THR A 463 -2.59 -2.77 8.96
N ALA A 464 -3.02 -2.11 10.05
CA ALA A 464 -2.69 -2.52 11.41
C ALA A 464 -3.29 -3.90 11.72
N TYR A 465 -4.51 -4.16 11.26
CA TYR A 465 -5.17 -5.44 11.48
C TYR A 465 -4.49 -6.61 10.75
N VAL A 466 -4.07 -6.40 9.50
CA VAL A 466 -3.29 -7.38 8.73
C VAL A 466 -1.92 -7.61 9.37
N ALA A 467 -1.24 -6.54 9.82
CA ALA A 467 0.05 -6.65 10.48
C ALA A 467 -0.05 -7.41 11.81
N ASP A 468 -1.08 -7.15 12.61
CA ASP A 468 -1.38 -7.91 13.83
C ASP A 468 -1.61 -9.39 13.54
N PHE A 469 -2.41 -9.70 12.53
CA PHE A 469 -2.67 -11.07 12.13
C PHE A 469 -1.37 -11.80 11.74
N PHE A 470 -0.53 -11.18 10.91
CA PHE A 470 0.75 -11.76 10.52
C PHE A 470 1.71 -11.93 11.70
N TYR A 471 1.78 -10.95 12.60
CA TYR A 471 2.65 -11.01 13.77
C TYR A 471 2.27 -12.14 14.73
N ASN A 472 0.99 -12.54 14.72
CA ASN A 472 0.45 -13.62 15.53
C ASN A 472 0.53 -15.00 14.86
N HIS A 473 1.08 -15.12 13.65
CA HIS A 473 1.12 -16.38 12.92
C HIS A 473 2.51 -16.65 12.31
N PRO A 474 3.36 -17.50 12.91
CA PRO A 474 3.19 -18.08 14.23
C PRO A 474 3.34 -17.04 15.35
N PRO A 475 2.75 -17.27 16.54
CA PRO A 475 2.90 -16.39 17.69
C PRO A 475 4.38 -16.18 18.06
N ARG A 476 4.72 -14.97 18.50
CA ARG A 476 6.07 -14.62 18.96
C ARG A 476 6.10 -14.50 20.48
N GLU A 477 7.07 -15.17 21.12
CA GLU A 477 7.22 -15.29 22.59
C GLU A 477 7.18 -13.98 23.40
N ASN A 478 7.43 -12.84 22.76
CA ASN A 478 7.51 -11.53 23.41
C ASN A 478 6.48 -10.54 22.86
N ARG A 479 5.32 -11.04 22.42
CA ARG A 479 4.19 -10.22 21.98
C ARG A 479 3.73 -9.27 23.09
N VAL A 480 3.45 -8.02 22.70
CA VAL A 480 2.85 -6.99 23.54
C VAL A 480 1.49 -6.64 22.96
N GLN A 481 0.42 -6.84 23.72
CA GLN A 481 -0.92 -6.42 23.33
C GLN A 481 -1.45 -5.43 24.34
N LEU A 482 -1.90 -4.26 23.88
CA LEU A 482 -2.63 -3.35 24.75
C LEU A 482 -3.91 -4.03 25.22
N ALA A 483 -4.17 -3.94 26.53
CA ALA A 483 -5.44 -4.38 27.08
C ALA A 483 -6.50 -3.32 26.73
N THR A 484 -7.36 -3.64 25.76
CA THR A 484 -8.36 -2.70 25.25
C THR A 484 -9.74 -2.86 25.87
N ALA A 485 -10.00 -3.96 26.59
CA ALA A 485 -11.32 -4.29 27.12
C ALA A 485 -11.89 -3.22 28.05
N ASP A 486 -11.02 -2.48 28.75
CA ASP A 486 -11.40 -1.43 29.70
C ASP A 486 -11.20 -0.02 29.15
N LEU A 487 -10.78 0.13 27.88
CA LEU A 487 -10.60 1.45 27.26
C LEU A 487 -11.95 1.97 26.76
N PRO A 488 -12.37 3.18 27.17
CA PRO A 488 -13.55 3.80 26.59
C PRO A 488 -13.25 4.26 25.16
N ALA A 489 -14.24 4.20 24.28
CA ALA A 489 -14.10 4.77 22.94
C ALA A 489 -13.96 6.30 22.99
N ILE A 490 -14.60 6.95 23.98
CA ILE A 490 -14.42 8.36 24.34
C ILE A 490 -13.98 8.47 25.81
N ALA A 491 -12.74 8.87 26.05
CA ALA A 491 -12.20 9.20 27.36
C ALA A 491 -12.46 10.67 27.73
N GLU A 492 -12.58 10.95 29.02
CA GLU A 492 -12.72 12.32 29.54
C GLU A 492 -11.34 12.98 29.71
N SER A 493 -11.15 14.16 29.14
CA SER A 493 -9.97 15.00 29.28
C SER A 493 -9.68 15.31 30.75
N GLY A 494 -8.40 15.21 31.14
CA GLY A 494 -7.98 15.44 32.52
C GLY A 494 -8.35 14.32 33.50
N GLN A 495 -9.08 13.28 33.08
CA GLN A 495 -9.35 12.11 33.93
C GLN A 495 -8.29 11.03 33.77
N PRO A 496 -7.91 10.32 34.85
CA PRO A 496 -6.94 9.23 34.76
C PRO A 496 -7.47 8.04 33.95
N LEU A 497 -6.72 7.64 32.93
CA LEU A 497 -6.96 6.45 32.12
C LEU A 497 -5.92 5.37 32.43
N GLY A 498 -6.38 4.19 32.85
CA GLY A 498 -5.52 3.05 33.09
C GLY A 498 -5.12 2.37 31.78
N LEU A 499 -3.82 2.25 31.52
CA LEU A 499 -3.29 1.51 30.39
C LEU A 499 -2.49 0.32 30.90
N SER A 500 -2.72 -0.85 30.32
CA SER A 500 -1.96 -2.06 30.63
C SER A 500 -1.70 -2.87 29.37
N VAL A 501 -0.80 -3.85 29.46
CA VAL A 501 -0.51 -4.79 28.38
C VAL A 501 -0.68 -6.22 28.84
N ARG A 502 -1.04 -7.09 27.90
CA ARG A 502 -0.90 -8.53 28.02
C ARG A 502 0.42 -8.94 27.37
N LEU A 503 1.18 -9.77 28.10
CA LEU A 503 2.49 -10.27 27.69
C LEU A 503 2.45 -11.80 27.69
N GLU A 504 3.05 -12.43 26.68
CA GLU A 504 3.24 -13.88 26.68
C GLU A 504 4.37 -14.30 27.64
N ASN A 505 5.48 -13.57 27.65
CA ASN A 505 6.61 -13.79 28.55
C ASN A 505 7.01 -12.50 29.28
N ALA A 506 6.47 -12.28 30.47
CA ALA A 506 6.80 -11.12 31.29
C ALA A 506 8.26 -11.08 31.77
N ALA A 507 8.95 -12.23 31.85
CA ALA A 507 10.29 -12.32 32.42
C ALA A 507 11.40 -11.80 31.48
N SER A 508 11.13 -11.74 30.17
CA SER A 508 12.06 -11.19 29.18
C SER A 508 11.98 -9.66 29.06
N VAL A 509 10.93 -9.05 29.63
CA VAL A 509 10.63 -7.62 29.50
C VAL A 509 11.36 -6.83 30.58
N GLN A 510 12.17 -5.85 30.17
CA GLN A 510 12.82 -4.89 31.06
C GLN A 510 11.84 -3.75 31.43
N ARG A 511 11.12 -3.22 30.44
CA ARG A 511 10.07 -2.22 30.65
C ARG A 511 9.10 -2.16 29.47
N ILE A 512 7.91 -1.65 29.72
CA ILE A 512 6.94 -1.25 28.71
C ILE A 512 6.98 0.28 28.58
N VAL A 513 7.03 0.77 27.36
CA VAL A 513 6.90 2.19 27.00
C VAL A 513 5.54 2.37 26.33
N TYR A 514 4.69 3.18 26.92
CA TYR A 514 3.39 3.54 26.35
C TYR A 514 3.52 4.83 25.56
N LYS A 515 2.84 4.89 24.42
CA LYS A 515 2.81 6.06 23.55
C LYS A 515 1.37 6.43 23.18
N ALA A 516 1.12 7.71 22.99
CA ALA A 516 -0.08 8.24 22.35
C ALA A 516 0.34 9.14 21.19
N ASN A 517 -0.18 8.90 19.98
CA ASN A 517 0.25 9.59 18.76
C ASN A 517 1.79 9.58 18.57
N GLY A 518 2.42 8.47 18.93
CA GLY A 518 3.88 8.29 18.88
C GLY A 518 4.67 8.92 20.03
N ALA A 519 4.09 9.86 20.79
CA ALA A 519 4.73 10.50 21.94
C ALA A 519 4.68 9.59 23.17
N VAL A 520 5.77 9.48 23.93
CA VAL A 520 5.83 8.66 25.15
C VAL A 520 4.96 9.29 26.24
N ILE A 521 3.97 8.55 26.72
CA ILE A 521 3.04 8.97 27.78
C ILE A 521 3.31 8.33 29.14
N GLY A 522 4.16 7.30 29.17
CA GLY A 522 4.58 6.67 30.43
C GLY A 522 5.36 5.39 30.21
N THR A 523 5.94 4.87 31.28
CA THR A 523 6.68 3.60 31.26
C THR A 523 6.38 2.76 32.49
N ALA A 524 6.32 1.45 32.33
CA ALA A 524 6.15 0.50 33.43
C ALA A 524 7.30 -0.51 33.46
N GLN A 525 7.96 -0.67 34.61
CA GLN A 525 9.12 -1.56 34.77
C GLN A 525 8.79 -2.87 35.50
N ASN A 526 7.66 -2.93 36.20
CA ASN A 526 7.26 -4.07 37.02
C ASN A 526 5.85 -4.52 36.66
N ALA A 527 5.58 -5.81 36.80
CA ALA A 527 4.23 -6.37 36.72
C ALA A 527 3.27 -5.62 37.69
N PRO A 528 2.03 -5.29 37.27
CA PRO A 528 1.32 -5.73 36.06
C PRO A 528 1.63 -4.93 34.79
N PHE A 529 2.73 -4.17 34.76
CA PHE A 529 3.17 -3.33 33.64
C PHE A 529 2.14 -2.28 33.22
N ALA A 530 1.36 -1.77 34.17
CA ALA A 530 0.35 -0.76 33.92
C ALA A 530 0.88 0.66 34.19
N ILE A 531 0.30 1.65 33.49
CA ILE A 531 0.44 3.07 33.80
C ILE A 531 -0.93 3.71 33.97
N THR A 532 -0.95 4.86 34.63
CA THR A 532 -2.08 5.78 34.60
C THR A 532 -1.67 6.97 33.75
N TRP A 533 -2.37 7.19 32.64
CA TRP A 533 -2.16 8.34 31.77
C TRP A 533 -3.30 9.33 31.96
N ILE A 534 -2.99 10.62 32.09
CA ILE A 534 -3.97 11.70 32.12
C ILE A 534 -3.87 12.41 30.77
N PRO A 535 -4.85 12.23 29.86
CA PRO A 535 -4.80 12.87 28.56
C PRO A 535 -4.98 14.40 28.72
N PRO A 536 -4.04 15.20 28.17
CA PRO A 536 -3.99 16.63 28.47
C PRO A 536 -4.92 17.47 27.59
N GLU A 537 -5.24 16.99 26.38
CA GLU A 537 -5.96 17.75 25.35
C GLU A 537 -7.07 16.89 24.74
N ASN A 538 -8.05 17.54 24.13
CA ASN A 538 -9.09 16.86 23.39
C ASN A 538 -8.57 16.46 22.01
N GLY A 539 -9.09 15.37 21.46
CA GLY A 539 -8.78 14.89 20.12
C GLY A 539 -8.56 13.39 20.07
N ARG A 540 -8.18 12.91 18.88
CA ARG A 540 -7.90 11.50 18.62
C ARG A 540 -6.50 11.12 19.10
N TYR A 541 -6.42 9.98 19.79
CA TYR A 541 -5.17 9.40 20.27
C TYR A 541 -5.05 7.95 19.83
N ALA A 542 -4.09 7.68 18.95
CA ALA A 542 -3.62 6.33 18.64
C ALA A 542 -2.68 5.85 19.75
N LEU A 543 -3.15 4.89 20.55
CA LEU A 543 -2.39 4.32 21.66
C LEU A 543 -1.54 3.15 21.17
N SER A 544 -0.27 3.12 21.58
CA SER A 544 0.62 1.99 21.33
C SER A 544 1.47 1.69 22.57
N ALA A 545 1.99 0.48 22.64
CA ALA A 545 2.94 0.06 23.64
C ALA A 545 4.17 -0.57 22.96
N ARG A 546 5.32 -0.42 23.60
CA ARG A 546 6.57 -1.07 23.18
C ARG A 546 7.23 -1.73 24.37
N ALA A 547 7.42 -3.04 24.34
CA ALA A 547 8.32 -3.70 25.27
C ALA A 547 9.76 -3.45 24.85
N GLU A 548 10.58 -3.08 25.83
CA GLU A 548 12.02 -3.15 25.74
C GLU A 548 12.46 -4.39 26.52
N LEU A 549 13.15 -5.30 25.84
CA LEU A 549 13.53 -6.59 26.38
C LEU A 549 14.91 -6.52 27.03
N THR A 550 15.17 -7.42 27.96
CA THR A 550 16.49 -7.56 28.63
C THR A 550 17.62 -7.88 27.66
N SER A 551 17.29 -8.41 26.47
CA SER A 551 18.23 -8.63 25.36
C SER A 551 18.68 -7.34 24.63
N GLY A 552 18.07 -6.19 24.94
CA GLY A 552 18.31 -4.92 24.24
C GLY A 552 17.47 -4.73 22.97
N THR A 553 16.59 -5.67 22.64
CA THR A 553 15.63 -5.56 21.53
C THR A 553 14.32 -4.92 21.99
N SER A 554 13.51 -4.42 21.05
CA SER A 554 12.19 -3.87 21.37
C SER A 554 11.11 -4.43 20.47
N ILE A 555 9.90 -4.58 21.02
CA ILE A 555 8.73 -5.12 20.32
C ILE A 555 7.56 -4.16 20.53
N ALA A 556 6.94 -3.72 19.44
CA ALA A 556 5.73 -2.90 19.51
C ALA A 556 4.45 -3.74 19.52
N SER A 557 3.37 -3.12 19.99
CA SER A 557 2.02 -3.60 19.82
C SER A 557 1.52 -3.34 18.40
N THR A 558 0.73 -4.28 17.90
CA THR A 558 0.22 -4.33 16.53
C THR A 558 -1.24 -3.85 16.43
N LEU A 559 -2.10 -4.25 17.38
CA LEU A 559 -3.48 -3.77 17.49
C LEU A 559 -3.55 -2.53 18.41
N ASN A 560 -3.22 -1.38 17.83
CA ASN A 560 -3.15 -0.10 18.52
C ASN A 560 -4.53 0.59 18.49
N PRO A 561 -5.26 0.68 19.63
CA PRO A 561 -6.58 1.29 19.65
C PRO A 561 -6.45 2.80 19.47
N GLU A 562 -7.38 3.37 18.71
CA GLU A 562 -7.65 4.80 18.76
C GLU A 562 -8.73 5.05 19.81
N ILE A 563 -8.51 6.07 20.64
CA ILE A 563 -9.54 6.63 21.51
C ILE A 563 -9.76 8.09 21.15
N TYR A 564 -10.97 8.58 21.36
CA TYR A 564 -11.24 10.01 21.39
C TYR A 564 -11.10 10.52 22.82
N VAL A 565 -10.45 11.66 23.03
CA VAL A 565 -10.48 12.37 24.31
C VAL A 565 -11.32 13.62 24.14
N ALA A 566 -12.28 13.83 25.02
CA ALA A 566 -13.12 15.01 25.01
C ALA A 566 -13.36 15.56 26.42
N TYR A 567 -13.83 16.80 26.51
CA TYR A 567 -14.45 17.25 27.75
C TYR A 567 -15.63 16.36 28.10
N LYS A 568 -15.94 16.30 29.40
CA LYS A 568 -17.06 15.52 29.93
C LYS A 568 -18.31 15.68 29.06
N ASN A 569 -18.75 14.59 28.46
CA ASN A 569 -19.97 14.55 27.67
C ASN A 569 -21.16 14.35 28.62
N ILE A 570 -21.93 15.41 28.86
CA ILE A 570 -23.16 15.34 29.68
C ILE A 570 -24.36 14.78 28.91
N ALA A 571 -24.23 14.57 27.59
CA ALA A 571 -25.24 13.89 26.77
C ALA A 571 -25.06 12.38 26.70
N ALA A 572 -23.93 11.83 27.19
CA ALA A 572 -23.65 10.39 27.13
C ALA A 572 -24.70 9.59 27.94
N GLN A 573 -25.50 8.79 27.24
CA GLN A 573 -26.57 7.96 27.80
C GLN A 573 -26.56 6.59 27.11
N ALA A 574 -26.89 5.52 27.83
CA ALA A 574 -26.94 4.17 27.24
C ALA A 574 -28.03 4.03 26.16
N GLU A 575 -29.11 4.81 26.26
CA GLU A 575 -30.15 4.93 25.25
C GLU A 575 -30.47 6.43 25.09
N PRO A 576 -29.75 7.16 24.22
CA PRO A 576 -29.92 8.60 24.10
C PRO A 576 -31.29 8.93 23.50
N ALA A 577 -32.04 9.82 24.16
CA ALA A 577 -33.28 10.38 23.62
C ALA A 577 -32.95 11.42 22.53
N ALA A 578 -32.57 10.92 21.36
CA ALA A 578 -32.15 11.71 20.21
C ALA A 578 -33.21 11.72 19.10
N SER A 579 -33.25 12.81 18.34
CA SER A 579 -34.12 12.93 17.16
C SER A 579 -33.43 13.77 16.08
N ALA A 580 -33.78 13.54 14.83
CA ALA A 580 -33.28 14.31 13.70
C ALA A 580 -34.41 14.65 12.73
N SER A 581 -34.16 15.68 11.93
CA SER A 581 -35.01 16.07 10.79
C SER A 581 -35.21 14.94 9.78
N SER A 582 -34.16 14.16 9.50
CA SER A 582 -34.16 13.02 8.59
C SER A 582 -33.03 12.05 8.91
N THR A 583 -33.08 10.87 8.29
CA THR A 583 -32.00 9.89 8.30
C THR A 583 -31.78 9.36 6.88
N GLU A 584 -30.52 9.22 6.46
CA GLU A 584 -30.17 8.69 5.14
C GLU A 584 -30.63 7.23 4.99
N THR A 585 -30.37 6.43 6.02
CA THR A 585 -30.84 5.04 6.14
C THR A 585 -31.20 4.74 7.59
N ALA A 586 -31.86 3.59 7.83
CA ALA A 586 -32.20 3.16 9.18
C ALA A 586 -30.98 2.88 10.07
N PHE A 587 -29.79 2.64 9.49
CA PHE A 587 -28.56 2.36 10.24
C PHE A 587 -27.81 3.64 10.65
N LEU A 588 -28.19 4.80 10.13
CA LEU A 588 -27.52 6.09 10.35
C LEU A 588 -28.46 7.05 11.13
N SER A 589 -29.11 6.52 12.15
CA SER A 589 -30.12 7.21 12.95
C SER A 589 -29.52 8.18 13.98
N ALA A 590 -30.36 9.06 14.53
CA ALA A 590 -29.93 10.16 15.40
C ALA A 590 -29.19 9.68 16.67
N ASP A 591 -29.53 8.51 17.20
CA ASP A 591 -28.87 7.91 18.38
C ASP A 591 -27.37 7.64 18.16
N LYS A 592 -26.96 7.43 16.90
CA LYS A 592 -25.56 7.16 16.51
C LYS A 592 -24.62 8.34 16.66
N ALA A 593 -25.14 9.53 16.95
CA ALA A 593 -24.31 10.68 17.28
C ALA A 593 -24.20 10.92 18.80
N PHE A 594 -24.77 10.05 19.63
CA PHE A 594 -24.80 10.19 21.09
C PHE A 594 -24.54 8.87 21.82
N ASP A 595 -24.10 7.83 21.12
CA ASP A 595 -23.87 6.51 21.70
C ASP A 595 -22.45 6.35 22.28
N SER A 596 -21.67 7.44 22.29
CA SER A 596 -20.29 7.48 22.80
C SER A 596 -19.37 6.55 22.00
N ASP A 597 -19.70 6.33 20.74
CA ASP A 597 -18.91 5.56 19.80
C ASP A 597 -18.53 6.44 18.59
N PRO A 598 -17.31 7.01 18.55
CA PRO A 598 -16.86 7.88 17.45
C PRO A 598 -16.66 7.13 16.11
N ARG A 599 -17.17 5.89 16.01
CA ARG A 599 -17.16 5.00 14.85
C ARG A 599 -18.55 4.78 14.27
N THR A 600 -19.61 5.18 14.96
CA THR A 600 -20.98 5.21 14.40
C THR A 600 -21.38 6.66 14.14
N ARG A 601 -22.36 6.89 13.26
CA ARG A 601 -22.73 8.26 12.86
C ARG A 601 -24.21 8.39 12.53
N TRP A 602 -24.74 9.56 12.83
CA TRP A 602 -25.97 10.03 12.20
C TRP A 602 -25.65 10.58 10.80
N ALA A 603 -26.56 10.35 9.85
CA ALA A 603 -26.50 10.97 8.53
C ALA A 603 -27.88 11.45 8.07
N SER A 604 -27.96 12.66 7.55
CA SER A 604 -29.21 13.23 7.04
C SER A 604 -29.51 12.81 5.60
N ALA A 605 -30.73 13.09 5.14
CA ALA A 605 -31.03 13.18 3.72
C ALA A 605 -30.14 14.23 3.03
N TYR A 606 -29.97 14.12 1.71
CA TYR A 606 -29.06 14.97 0.93
C TYR A 606 -29.70 16.33 0.61
N ALA A 607 -30.02 17.08 1.67
CA ALA A 607 -30.66 18.38 1.63
C ALA A 607 -30.02 19.29 2.69
N ASP A 608 -30.13 20.59 2.47
CA ASP A 608 -29.79 21.61 3.47
C ASP A 608 -30.90 21.68 4.55
N ASP A 609 -30.72 22.56 5.54
CA ASP A 609 -31.67 22.78 6.64
C ASP A 609 -32.07 21.49 7.39
N GLN A 610 -31.07 20.71 7.79
CA GLN A 610 -31.24 19.50 8.58
C GLN A 610 -30.81 19.75 10.02
N TYR A 611 -31.50 19.13 10.97
CA TYR A 611 -31.14 19.23 12.37
C TYR A 611 -30.98 17.86 13.04
N LEU A 612 -30.19 17.87 14.11
CA LEU A 612 -29.96 16.77 15.06
C LEU A 612 -30.15 17.31 16.48
N THR A 613 -30.92 16.61 17.31
CA THR A 613 -31.31 17.05 18.68
C THR A 613 -31.12 15.93 19.68
N VAL A 614 -30.67 16.27 20.89
CA VAL A 614 -30.67 15.39 22.07
C VAL A 614 -31.43 15.99 23.23
N ASP A 615 -32.19 15.15 23.94
CA ASP A 615 -32.77 15.44 25.26
C ASP A 615 -31.84 14.91 26.37
N LEU A 616 -31.33 15.82 27.20
CA LEU A 616 -30.48 15.49 28.35
C LEU A 616 -31.27 14.90 29.53
N GLY A 617 -32.60 14.79 29.42
CA GLY A 617 -33.54 14.27 30.41
C GLY A 617 -33.83 15.24 31.56
N LYS A 618 -32.95 16.20 31.81
CA LYS A 618 -33.05 17.22 32.86
C LYS A 618 -32.38 18.52 32.43
N THR A 619 -32.81 19.62 33.03
CA THR A 619 -32.21 20.94 32.83
C THR A 619 -30.86 21.03 33.58
N VAL A 620 -29.80 21.39 32.86
CA VAL A 620 -28.41 21.47 33.36
C VAL A 620 -27.68 22.67 32.75
N PRO A 621 -26.61 23.18 33.38
CA PRO A 621 -25.73 24.16 32.74
C PRO A 621 -24.93 23.51 31.60
N ILE A 622 -24.91 24.18 30.45
CA ILE A 622 -24.22 23.78 29.22
C ILE A 622 -23.30 24.94 28.82
N SER A 623 -22.03 24.66 28.58
CA SER A 623 -21.01 25.67 28.26
C SER A 623 -20.30 25.44 26.93
N GLY A 624 -20.62 24.34 26.24
CA GLY A 624 -20.04 24.05 24.95
C GLY A 624 -20.56 22.78 24.33
N VAL A 625 -20.17 22.57 23.09
CA VAL A 625 -20.46 21.38 22.29
C VAL A 625 -19.25 21.07 21.43
N THR A 626 -18.90 19.80 21.28
CA THR A 626 -17.96 19.32 20.25
C THR A 626 -18.73 18.53 19.21
N VAL A 627 -18.57 18.90 17.93
CA VAL A 627 -19.11 18.15 16.79
C VAL A 627 -17.97 17.37 16.16
N LEU A 628 -18.08 16.05 16.12
CA LEU A 628 -17.17 15.19 15.36
C LEU A 628 -17.80 14.94 13.99
N TRP A 629 -17.40 15.71 12.99
CA TRP A 629 -17.94 15.58 11.65
C TRP A 629 -17.34 14.41 10.89
N GLU A 630 -18.15 13.80 10.03
CA GLU A 630 -17.64 13.02 8.91
C GLU A 630 -17.16 13.97 7.78
N ALA A 631 -16.57 13.45 6.70
CA ALA A 631 -16.23 14.25 5.53
C ALA A 631 -17.42 15.04 4.95
N ALA A 632 -18.66 14.56 5.14
CA ALA A 632 -19.88 15.27 4.79
C ALA A 632 -20.37 16.18 5.95
N TYR A 633 -19.73 17.34 6.09
CA TYR A 633 -19.98 18.31 7.19
C TYR A 633 -20.81 19.53 6.76
N ALA A 634 -21.17 20.38 7.73
CA ALA A 634 -21.84 21.66 7.50
C ALA A 634 -20.85 22.83 7.43
N THR A 635 -20.88 23.63 6.36
CA THR A 635 -20.17 24.93 6.32
C THR A 635 -20.94 25.99 7.09
N ALA A 636 -22.27 25.92 7.14
CA ALA A 636 -23.08 26.78 7.99
C ALA A 636 -23.94 25.97 8.96
N TYR A 637 -23.88 26.31 10.24
CA TYR A 637 -24.69 25.68 11.28
C TYR A 637 -24.89 26.57 12.51
N GLU A 638 -25.94 26.28 13.27
CA GLU A 638 -26.23 26.87 14.57
C GLU A 638 -26.25 25.80 15.67
N ILE A 639 -25.88 26.21 16.89
CA ILE A 639 -26.14 25.43 18.10
C ILE A 639 -27.22 26.15 18.89
N ARG A 640 -28.30 25.43 19.16
CA ARG A 640 -29.47 25.94 19.87
C ARG A 640 -29.79 25.09 21.09
N ILE A 641 -30.27 25.75 22.13
CA ILE A 641 -30.61 25.12 23.40
C ILE A 641 -32.08 25.43 23.74
N SER A 642 -32.76 24.52 24.43
CA SER A 642 -34.13 24.70 24.90
C SER A 642 -34.37 24.05 26.25
N ASN A 643 -35.31 24.58 27.03
CA ASN A 643 -35.77 23.96 28.28
C ASN A 643 -36.98 23.02 28.06
N ASP A 644 -37.74 23.21 26.99
CA ASP A 644 -39.03 22.55 26.74
C ASP A 644 -39.13 21.85 25.38
N GLY A 645 -38.08 21.93 24.55
CA GLY A 645 -38.01 21.36 23.21
C GLY A 645 -38.80 22.14 22.16
N ARG A 646 -39.38 23.29 22.54
CA ARG A 646 -40.25 24.12 21.67
C ARG A 646 -39.69 25.52 21.50
N ASN A 647 -39.23 26.14 22.58
CA ASN A 647 -38.66 27.47 22.59
C ASN A 647 -37.13 27.36 22.56
N TRP A 648 -36.52 27.75 21.44
CA TRP A 648 -35.10 27.55 21.16
C TRP A 648 -34.35 28.87 21.13
N HIS A 649 -33.22 28.94 21.84
CA HIS A 649 -32.29 30.07 21.79
C HIS A 649 -30.98 29.64 21.16
N THR A 650 -30.47 30.44 20.22
CA THR A 650 -29.18 30.21 19.57
C THR A 650 -28.05 30.68 20.47
N VAL A 651 -27.08 29.80 20.73
CA VAL A 651 -25.90 30.08 21.55
C VAL A 651 -24.61 30.17 20.73
N TYR A 652 -24.65 29.69 19.49
CA TYR A 652 -23.57 29.78 18.52
C TYR A 652 -24.11 29.69 17.10
N GLU A 653 -23.47 30.40 16.17
CA GLU A 653 -23.73 30.35 14.73
C GLU A 653 -22.40 30.50 13.97
N THR A 654 -22.29 29.83 12.83
CA THR A 654 -21.17 30.00 11.88
C THR A 654 -21.64 29.77 10.45
N ALA A 655 -20.96 30.41 9.51
CA ALA A 655 -21.07 30.17 8.06
C ALA A 655 -19.72 29.72 7.44
N GLN A 656 -18.75 29.38 8.29
CA GLN A 656 -17.39 29.00 7.90
C GLN A 656 -16.92 27.76 8.68
N GLY A 657 -17.83 26.82 8.97
CA GLY A 657 -17.50 25.53 9.57
C GLY A 657 -16.40 24.83 8.77
N ALA A 658 -15.42 24.29 9.49
CA ALA A 658 -14.23 23.70 8.90
C ALA A 658 -14.35 22.18 8.67
N GLY A 659 -15.34 21.53 9.30
CA GLY A 659 -15.42 20.07 9.36
C GLY A 659 -14.34 19.47 10.27
N GLY A 660 -14.25 18.14 10.30
CA GLY A 660 -13.41 17.43 11.28
C GLY A 660 -13.95 17.56 12.69
N ASP A 661 -13.07 17.78 13.68
CA ASP A 661 -13.48 17.94 15.08
C ASP A 661 -13.63 19.43 15.41
N GLU A 662 -14.87 19.91 15.58
CA GLU A 662 -15.16 21.32 15.89
C GLU A 662 -15.68 21.47 17.32
N THR A 663 -14.87 22.09 18.18
CA THR A 663 -15.26 22.43 19.55
C THR A 663 -15.72 23.88 19.64
N VAL A 664 -16.95 24.08 20.10
CA VAL A 664 -17.56 25.39 20.33
C VAL A 664 -17.76 25.59 21.83
N ALA A 665 -17.15 26.64 22.38
CA ALA A 665 -17.39 27.09 23.74
C ALA A 665 -18.23 28.38 23.75
N PHE A 666 -19.14 28.49 24.71
CA PHE A 666 -19.97 29.68 24.92
C PHE A 666 -20.19 29.93 26.41
N SER A 667 -20.67 31.13 26.76
CA SER A 667 -21.02 31.43 28.15
C SER A 667 -22.07 30.43 28.66
N PRO A 668 -21.93 29.85 29.86
CA PRO A 668 -22.83 28.81 30.35
C PRO A 668 -24.31 29.21 30.28
N VAL A 669 -25.13 28.35 29.64
CA VAL A 669 -26.58 28.51 29.56
C VAL A 669 -27.29 27.28 30.10
N THR A 670 -28.38 27.50 30.81
CA THR A 670 -29.19 26.43 31.40
C THR A 670 -30.19 25.89 30.36
N GLY A 671 -30.13 24.58 30.09
CA GLY A 671 -30.95 23.93 29.07
C GLY A 671 -31.15 22.43 29.32
N ARG A 672 -32.16 21.86 28.66
CA ARG A 672 -32.44 20.40 28.65
C ARG A 672 -32.23 19.78 27.27
N PHE A 673 -32.55 20.51 26.21
CA PHE A 673 -32.39 20.05 24.83
C PHE A 673 -31.29 20.82 24.15
N VAL A 674 -30.47 20.13 23.37
CA VAL A 674 -29.42 20.71 22.52
C VAL A 674 -29.68 20.28 21.09
N ARG A 675 -29.63 21.24 20.17
CA ARG A 675 -29.85 21.02 18.74
C ARG A 675 -28.71 21.62 17.93
N LEU A 676 -28.20 20.83 17.01
CA LEU A 676 -27.35 21.26 15.91
C LEU A 676 -28.25 21.46 14.69
N ASP A 677 -28.40 22.71 14.25
CA ASP A 677 -29.13 23.07 13.03
C ASP A 677 -28.11 23.31 11.91
N CYS A 678 -28.00 22.38 10.96
CA CYS A 678 -27.11 22.47 9.82
C CYS A 678 -27.83 23.12 8.62
N THR A 679 -27.40 24.33 8.23
CA THR A 679 -28.10 25.16 7.24
C THR A 679 -27.44 25.16 5.87
N GLU A 680 -26.13 24.88 5.75
CA GLU A 680 -25.44 24.78 4.46
C GLU A 680 -24.42 23.64 4.46
N ARG A 681 -24.48 22.77 3.44
CA ARG A 681 -23.57 21.63 3.27
C ARG A 681 -22.25 22.00 2.62
N ALA A 682 -21.17 21.39 3.10
CA ALA A 682 -19.85 21.48 2.48
C ALA A 682 -19.70 20.62 1.21
N THR A 683 -20.55 19.59 1.06
CA THR A 683 -20.44 18.58 0.01
C THR A 683 -21.79 18.33 -0.66
N LYS A 684 -21.80 17.51 -1.72
CA LYS A 684 -23.04 17.07 -2.38
C LYS A 684 -23.85 16.04 -1.57
N TRP A 685 -23.27 15.47 -0.51
CA TRP A 685 -23.89 14.44 0.34
C TRP A 685 -24.81 15.07 1.39
N GLY A 686 -25.38 14.30 2.33
CA GLY A 686 -26.08 14.88 3.49
C GLY A 686 -25.12 15.48 4.52
N PHE A 687 -25.62 15.89 5.68
CA PHE A 687 -24.79 16.14 6.85
C PHE A 687 -24.55 14.84 7.60
N SER A 688 -23.36 14.68 8.15
CA SER A 688 -22.98 13.46 8.84
C SER A 688 -22.12 13.76 10.07
N VAL A 689 -22.54 13.25 11.22
CA VAL A 689 -21.94 13.52 12.52
C VAL A 689 -21.63 12.19 13.19
N TRP A 690 -20.35 11.93 13.45
CA TRP A 690 -19.89 10.79 14.25
C TRP A 690 -20.40 10.93 15.68
N GLU A 691 -20.16 12.07 16.33
CA GLU A 691 -20.64 12.33 17.69
C GLU A 691 -20.94 13.83 17.89
N LEU A 692 -21.97 14.12 18.68
CA LEU A 692 -22.28 15.45 19.20
C LEU A 692 -22.13 15.45 20.72
N LEU A 693 -20.97 15.86 21.20
CA LEU A 693 -20.62 15.86 22.60
C LEU A 693 -21.10 17.15 23.25
N VAL A 694 -21.93 17.08 24.28
CA VAL A 694 -22.42 18.26 25.00
C VAL A 694 -21.61 18.43 26.28
N HIS A 695 -21.14 19.64 26.55
CA HIS A 695 -20.26 19.93 27.68
C HIS A 695 -20.95 20.82 28.72
N GLY A 696 -20.82 20.46 29.99
CA GLY A 696 -21.22 21.30 31.12
C GLY A 696 -20.05 22.15 31.63
N GLU A 697 -20.32 23.01 32.62
CA GLU A 697 -19.26 23.78 33.29
C GLU A 697 -18.18 22.85 33.84
N SER A 698 -16.95 23.03 33.35
CA SER A 698 -15.74 22.49 33.98
C SER A 698 -15.65 23.07 35.38
N ARG A 699 -15.75 22.21 36.40
CA ARG A 699 -15.47 22.60 37.79
C ARG A 699 -14.00 22.86 38.02
#